data_AF-A0A1Z4EJA3-F1
#
_entry.id   AF-A0A1Z4EJA3-F1
#
_cell.length_a   1.000
_cell.length_b   1.000
_cell.length_c   1.000
_cell.angle_alpha   90.00
_cell.angle_beta   90.00
_cell.angle_gamma   90.00
#
_symmetry.space_group_name_H-M   'P 1'
#
loop_
_entity.id
_entity.type
_entity.pdbx_description
1 polymer ?
#
loop_
_entity_poly.entity_id
_entity_poly.type
_entity_poly.pdbx_seq_one_letter_code
_entity_poly.pdbx_strand_id
1 'polypeptide(L)'
;MESVTERFIERPDDLNASWLTAAIGAGAISDFAIERIGTGQMSECYRVQLRYADAGAGPDRPESVVLKVAAADPVSRQTGSALGLYEREVRFYGDIAPRLGGPIAQCYHAAADAATGVFDLLLGDAGPAAVGDEITGATIEQATVAVTELGRLHGPLLGDASLAQAPWLNRESPLSQAMIVPLYAGFIDRYGEQIAPEHRTVCERLVAAFDDYVAAEGGPDRIQGLVHGDYRLDNMLFGADGADRALTVVDWQTVSWGPAQTDLAYFLGCALPPQVRREHYDALLRAYHDALGPGATLTLADVAENVRRQSFFGVMMAIVSSMLVERTERGDRMFMTMLQRNCDHVLATDALAVLPDPVAPGPLRPSEQDELAHTPTGEPLWSESWYSDFVDTTQGLGGWFRIGLIANQQTAWVQALLCGPDLPTVAIAVDVPLPPGPWAVRTDGLALDHAVDAPLQAYRVELRGRGQSYADPSALLRGEPGTPVELAMNLVWATDGTPYTYRMTTRYEIPCIVSGTVSVDDKSYHVESVAGQRDHSWGVRDWWGMDWMWSALHLDDGTHLHGVNIKIPGVPSFSVGYVQDAGGLVELSAVDRRETFGANGLPLNATLNLEPAALTADVEVRGNAPVRLTSAQGRVSEFARAWVSLTTTDGRTGVGWMEWNRNMEPPA
;
A
#
# COMPACT_ATOMS: atom_id res chain seq x y z
N MET A 1 -20.80 -39.33 18.00
CA MET A 1 -21.96 -38.64 17.41
C MET A 1 -21.59 -37.17 17.51
N GLU A 2 -20.85 -36.68 16.53
CA GLU A 2 -20.57 -35.24 16.40
C GLU A 2 -21.92 -34.53 16.30
N SER A 3 -22.01 -33.33 16.88
CA SER A 3 -23.24 -32.56 16.83
C SER A 3 -23.59 -32.31 15.36
N VAL A 4 -24.84 -32.54 14.95
CA VAL A 4 -25.27 -32.30 13.56
C VAL A 4 -25.04 -30.83 13.15
N THR A 5 -24.88 -29.92 14.11
CA THR A 5 -24.59 -28.49 13.92
C THR A 5 -23.09 -28.14 13.85
N GLU A 6 -22.16 -29.07 14.03
CA GLU A 6 -20.70 -28.83 13.89
C GLU A 6 -20.21 -28.92 12.43
N ARG A 7 -21.11 -29.20 11.49
CA ARG A 7 -20.77 -29.28 10.06
C ARG A 7 -20.80 -27.90 9.43
N PHE A 8 -19.67 -27.47 8.86
CA PHE A 8 -19.55 -26.28 8.02
C PHE A 8 -20.33 -26.42 6.71
N ILE A 9 -20.84 -25.29 6.21
CA ILE A 9 -21.55 -25.19 4.93
C ILE A 9 -20.72 -24.36 3.96
N GLU A 10 -19.94 -25.00 3.08
CA GLU A 10 -19.08 -24.25 2.15
C GLU A 10 -19.82 -23.77 0.91
N ARG A 11 -20.91 -24.47 0.55
CA ARG A 11 -21.74 -24.19 -0.62
C ARG A 11 -23.18 -24.60 -0.36
N PRO A 12 -24.15 -24.09 -1.14
CA PRO A 12 -25.55 -24.40 -0.93
C PRO A 12 -25.88 -25.90 -1.02
N ASP A 13 -25.15 -26.66 -1.83
CA ASP A 13 -25.33 -28.11 -1.99
C ASP A 13 -24.98 -28.92 -0.74
N ASP A 14 -24.27 -28.32 0.23
CA ASP A 14 -23.95 -29.00 1.49
C ASP A 14 -25.14 -28.98 2.47
N LEU A 15 -26.13 -28.10 2.24
CA LEU A 15 -27.36 -28.03 3.04
C LEU A 15 -28.20 -29.30 2.90
N ASN A 16 -28.83 -29.69 4.01
CA ASN A 16 -29.84 -30.73 4.02
C ASN A 16 -30.93 -30.41 5.06
N ALA A 17 -32.10 -31.03 4.89
CA ALA A 17 -33.28 -30.71 5.68
C ALA A 17 -33.10 -31.02 7.18
N SER A 18 -32.35 -32.08 7.53
CA SER A 18 -32.06 -32.41 8.93
C SER A 18 -31.12 -31.40 9.59
N TRP A 19 -30.14 -30.88 8.85
CA TRP A 19 -29.24 -29.83 9.34
C TRP A 19 -30.01 -28.53 9.55
N LEU A 20 -30.82 -28.09 8.57
CA LEU A 20 -31.66 -26.90 8.71
C LEU A 20 -32.63 -27.02 9.89
N THR A 21 -33.23 -28.21 10.09
CA THR A 21 -34.11 -28.48 11.24
C THR A 21 -33.38 -28.26 12.56
N ALA A 22 -32.15 -28.78 12.66
CA ALA A 22 -31.33 -28.67 13.88
C ALA A 22 -30.85 -27.23 14.12
N ALA A 23 -30.40 -26.53 13.07
CA ALA A 23 -29.88 -25.17 13.16
C ALA A 23 -30.98 -24.15 13.51
N ILE A 24 -32.16 -24.26 12.89
CA ILE A 24 -33.26 -23.30 13.08
C ILE A 24 -34.05 -23.61 14.35
N GLY A 25 -34.24 -24.89 14.68
CA GLY A 25 -34.93 -25.30 15.92
C GLY A 25 -36.45 -25.04 15.94
N ALA A 26 -37.05 -24.59 14.84
CA ALA A 26 -38.47 -24.22 14.75
C ALA A 26 -39.40 -25.31 14.18
N GLY A 27 -38.98 -26.58 14.26
CA GLY A 27 -39.73 -27.74 13.79
C GLY A 27 -39.10 -28.45 12.58
N ALA A 28 -39.62 -29.64 12.26
CA ALA A 28 -39.05 -30.49 11.22
C ALA A 28 -39.26 -29.92 9.82
N ILE A 29 -38.16 -29.71 9.10
CA ILE A 29 -38.14 -29.29 7.70
C ILE A 29 -38.17 -30.54 6.82
N SER A 30 -39.13 -30.63 5.91
CA SER A 30 -39.28 -31.74 4.97
C SER A 30 -38.55 -31.50 3.65
N ASP A 31 -38.49 -30.24 3.21
CA ASP A 31 -37.91 -29.86 1.93
C ASP A 31 -37.53 -28.36 1.94
N PHE A 32 -36.67 -27.93 1.02
CA PHE A 32 -36.28 -26.52 0.87
C PHE A 32 -35.89 -26.20 -0.57
N ALA A 33 -35.99 -24.93 -0.95
CA ALA A 33 -35.53 -24.43 -2.24
C ALA A 33 -34.53 -23.29 -2.04
N ILE A 34 -33.52 -23.21 -2.91
CA ILE A 34 -32.43 -22.23 -2.82
C ILE A 34 -32.49 -21.29 -4.02
N GLU A 35 -32.32 -20.00 -3.77
CA GLU A 35 -32.20 -18.95 -4.77
C GLU A 35 -30.99 -18.07 -4.44
N ARG A 36 -30.09 -17.83 -5.41
CA ARG A 36 -28.97 -16.90 -5.22
C ARG A 36 -29.50 -15.46 -5.20
N ILE A 37 -29.09 -14.68 -4.21
CA ILE A 37 -29.50 -13.29 -4.03
C ILE A 37 -28.27 -12.39 -3.82
N GLY A 38 -28.43 -11.10 -4.08
CA GLY A 38 -27.35 -10.12 -3.94
C GLY A 38 -26.29 -10.18 -5.04
N THR A 39 -25.33 -9.27 -4.96
CA THR A 39 -24.26 -9.05 -5.96
C THR A 39 -22.86 -9.02 -5.33
N GLY A 40 -22.73 -9.55 -4.11
CA GLY A 40 -21.49 -9.55 -3.32
C GLY A 40 -20.32 -10.18 -4.06
N GLN A 41 -19.15 -9.52 -3.97
CA GLN A 41 -17.91 -9.95 -4.62
C GLN A 41 -17.05 -10.85 -3.70
N MET A 42 -17.12 -10.62 -2.38
CA MET A 42 -16.30 -11.32 -1.36
C MET A 42 -17.01 -12.52 -0.72
N SER A 43 -18.33 -12.60 -0.85
CA SER A 43 -19.18 -13.67 -0.29
C SER A 43 -20.42 -13.84 -1.16
N GLU A 44 -21.03 -15.03 -1.10
CA GLU A 44 -22.26 -15.34 -1.82
C GLU A 44 -23.44 -15.47 -0.85
N CYS A 45 -24.58 -14.91 -1.21
CA CYS A 45 -25.82 -14.99 -0.43
C CYS A 45 -26.87 -15.81 -1.18
N TYR A 46 -27.59 -16.65 -0.44
CA TYR A 46 -28.65 -17.50 -0.95
C TYR A 46 -29.87 -17.44 -0.04
N ARG A 47 -31.03 -17.15 -0.61
CA ARG A 47 -32.31 -17.31 0.07
C ARG A 47 -32.69 -18.79 0.06
N VAL A 48 -33.02 -19.31 1.23
CA VAL A 48 -33.46 -20.70 1.44
C VAL A 48 -34.93 -20.66 1.86
N GLN A 49 -35.82 -21.05 0.97
CA GLN A 49 -37.26 -21.18 1.19
C GLN A 49 -37.54 -22.51 1.89
N LEU A 50 -38.21 -22.47 3.05
CA LEU A 50 -38.37 -23.63 3.93
C LEU A 50 -39.77 -24.25 3.79
N ARG A 51 -39.84 -25.57 3.69
CA ARG A 51 -41.10 -26.33 3.75
C ARG A 51 -41.05 -27.27 4.95
N TYR A 52 -41.97 -27.04 5.88
CA TYR A 52 -42.06 -27.84 7.08
C TYR A 52 -42.96 -29.06 6.93
N ALA A 53 -42.67 -30.11 7.70
CA ALA A 53 -43.36 -31.40 7.65
C ALA A 53 -44.79 -31.34 8.23
N ASP A 54 -45.09 -30.36 9.08
CA ASP A 54 -46.41 -30.16 9.69
C ASP A 54 -47.00 -28.78 9.36
N ALA A 55 -48.33 -28.71 9.38
CA ALA A 55 -49.09 -27.47 9.15
C ALA A 55 -49.18 -26.66 10.46
N GLY A 56 -48.06 -26.07 10.87
CA GLY A 56 -47.98 -25.12 11.98
C GLY A 56 -47.53 -23.75 11.48
N ALA A 57 -48.24 -22.68 11.84
CA ALA A 57 -47.80 -21.31 11.62
C ALA A 57 -47.54 -20.65 12.98
N GLY A 58 -46.46 -19.88 13.07
CA GLY A 58 -46.09 -19.14 14.28
C GLY A 58 -44.94 -18.18 13.99
N PRO A 59 -44.80 -17.10 14.78
CA PRO A 59 -43.77 -16.08 14.56
C PRO A 59 -42.34 -16.61 14.70
N ASP A 60 -42.14 -17.69 15.46
CA ASP A 60 -40.82 -18.33 15.64
C ASP A 60 -40.44 -19.27 14.48
N ARG A 61 -41.26 -19.34 13.43
CA ARG A 61 -41.14 -20.29 12.32
C ARG A 61 -40.91 -19.55 11.00
N PRO A 62 -39.64 -19.30 10.60
CA PRO A 62 -39.35 -18.54 9.39
C PRO A 62 -39.80 -19.28 8.12
N GLU A 63 -40.44 -18.58 7.19
CA GLU A 63 -40.74 -19.12 5.85
C GLU A 63 -39.47 -19.21 4.98
N SER A 64 -38.51 -18.31 5.22
CA SER A 64 -37.20 -18.31 4.57
C SER A 64 -36.08 -17.84 5.49
N VAL A 65 -34.87 -18.27 5.17
CA VAL A 65 -33.62 -17.83 5.80
C VAL A 65 -32.60 -17.46 4.71
N VAL A 66 -31.54 -16.76 5.07
CA VAL A 66 -30.43 -16.41 4.18
C VAL A 66 -29.19 -17.16 4.60
N LEU A 67 -28.64 -17.97 3.69
CA LEU A 67 -27.32 -18.55 3.80
C LEU A 67 -26.31 -17.58 3.19
N LYS A 68 -25.29 -17.17 3.95
CA LYS A 68 -24.11 -16.45 3.45
C LYS A 68 -22.90 -17.37 3.56
N VAL A 69 -22.16 -17.55 2.47
CA VAL A 69 -20.95 -18.38 2.42
C VAL A 69 -19.80 -17.64 1.75
N ALA A 70 -18.58 -18.13 1.94
CA ALA A 70 -17.40 -17.58 1.26
C ALA A 70 -17.56 -17.61 -0.27
N ALA A 71 -16.86 -16.71 -0.96
CA ALA A 71 -16.88 -16.69 -2.42
C ALA A 71 -16.43 -18.05 -3.01
N ALA A 72 -17.08 -18.46 -4.10
CA ALA A 72 -16.64 -19.62 -4.89
C ALA A 72 -15.29 -19.38 -5.59
N ASP A 73 -14.97 -18.12 -5.93
CA ASP A 73 -13.67 -17.75 -6.48
C ASP A 73 -12.56 -17.83 -5.43
N PRO A 74 -11.48 -18.62 -5.67
CA PRO A 74 -10.41 -18.80 -4.70
C PRO A 74 -9.65 -17.51 -4.32
N VAL A 75 -9.51 -16.56 -5.25
CA VAL A 75 -8.76 -15.31 -5.02
C VAL A 75 -9.58 -14.38 -4.13
N SER A 76 -10.87 -14.20 -4.43
CA SER A 76 -11.80 -13.44 -3.57
C SER A 76 -11.88 -14.07 -2.17
N ARG A 77 -11.93 -15.41 -2.08
CA ARG A 77 -11.94 -16.12 -0.79
C ARG A 77 -10.66 -15.89 0.00
N GLN A 78 -9.50 -16.03 -0.63
CA GLN A 78 -8.21 -15.80 0.03
C GLN A 78 -8.08 -14.34 0.49
N THR A 79 -8.53 -13.39 -0.31
CA THR A 79 -8.52 -11.96 0.02
C THR A 79 -9.41 -11.66 1.22
N GLY A 80 -10.63 -12.17 1.25
CA GLY A 80 -11.55 -12.00 2.38
C GLY A 80 -10.99 -12.59 3.69
N SER A 81 -10.33 -13.75 3.61
CA SER A 81 -9.64 -14.37 4.75
C SER A 81 -8.43 -13.53 5.22
N ALA A 82 -7.57 -13.11 4.29
CA ALA A 82 -6.39 -12.30 4.60
C ALA A 82 -6.74 -10.94 5.25
N LEU A 83 -7.85 -10.34 4.85
CA LEU A 83 -8.38 -9.11 5.43
C LEU A 83 -9.18 -9.33 6.73
N GLY A 84 -9.43 -10.59 7.12
CA GLY A 84 -10.18 -10.94 8.32
C GLY A 84 -11.68 -10.66 8.26
N LEU A 85 -12.25 -10.50 7.06
CA LEU A 85 -13.67 -10.14 6.86
C LEU A 85 -14.63 -11.21 7.38
N TYR A 86 -14.32 -12.47 7.12
CA TYR A 86 -15.14 -13.62 7.53
C TYR A 86 -15.15 -13.83 9.04
N GLU A 87 -13.97 -13.76 9.67
CA GLU A 87 -13.82 -13.88 11.13
C GLU A 87 -14.64 -12.79 11.84
N ARG A 88 -14.56 -11.55 11.35
CA ARG A 88 -15.28 -10.40 11.91
C ARG A 88 -16.79 -10.61 11.90
N GLU A 89 -17.35 -11.01 10.77
CA GLU A 89 -18.79 -11.16 10.63
C GLU A 89 -19.34 -12.31 11.49
N VAL A 90 -18.65 -13.46 11.52
CA VAL A 90 -19.02 -14.60 12.39
C VAL A 90 -18.96 -14.22 13.86
N ARG A 91 -17.87 -13.57 14.29
CA ARG A 91 -17.74 -13.15 15.68
C ARG A 91 -18.71 -12.05 16.06
N PHE A 92 -19.08 -11.17 15.14
CA PHE A 92 -20.17 -10.22 15.40
C PHE A 92 -21.48 -10.95 15.69
N TYR A 93 -21.91 -11.87 14.82
CA TYR A 93 -23.17 -12.60 15.01
C TYR A 93 -23.13 -13.57 16.20
N GLY A 94 -21.97 -14.14 16.52
CA GLY A 94 -21.79 -15.06 17.63
C GLY A 94 -21.61 -14.39 19.00
N ASP A 95 -20.78 -13.35 19.08
CA ASP A 95 -20.31 -12.77 20.35
C ASP A 95 -21.01 -11.45 20.72
N ILE A 96 -21.43 -10.66 19.72
CA ILE A 96 -21.97 -9.30 19.92
C ILE A 96 -23.47 -9.24 19.70
N ALA A 97 -23.96 -9.67 18.54
CA ALA A 97 -25.37 -9.59 18.14
C ALA A 97 -26.35 -10.18 19.18
N PRO A 98 -26.06 -11.30 19.89
CA PRO A 98 -26.98 -11.85 20.88
C PRO A 98 -27.24 -10.93 22.09
N ARG A 99 -26.38 -9.93 22.31
CA ARG A 99 -26.53 -8.90 23.35
C ARG A 99 -27.31 -7.68 22.87
N LEU A 100 -27.66 -7.63 21.58
CA LEU A 100 -28.25 -6.48 20.91
C LEU A 100 -29.65 -6.80 20.39
N GLY A 101 -30.48 -5.76 20.30
CA GLY A 101 -31.73 -5.76 19.54
C GLY A 101 -31.64 -4.81 18.35
N GLY A 102 -32.79 -4.47 17.77
CA GLY A 102 -32.88 -3.47 16.70
C GLY A 102 -32.65 -4.05 15.31
N PRO A 103 -31.80 -3.46 14.46
CA PRO A 103 -31.78 -3.72 13.03
C PRO A 103 -30.96 -4.95 12.62
N ILE A 104 -30.73 -5.92 13.53
CA ILE A 104 -29.89 -7.09 13.26
C ILE A 104 -30.79 -8.30 12.97
N ALA A 105 -30.50 -9.00 11.87
CA ALA A 105 -31.18 -10.26 11.54
C ALA A 105 -30.89 -11.34 12.61
N GLN A 106 -31.88 -12.20 12.87
CA GLN A 106 -31.67 -13.35 13.76
C GLN A 106 -30.57 -14.24 13.18
N CYS A 107 -29.59 -14.63 13.98
CA CYS A 107 -28.60 -15.61 13.59
C CYS A 107 -29.01 -17.00 14.09
N TYR A 108 -29.11 -17.97 13.19
CA TYR A 108 -29.38 -19.38 13.49
C TYR A 108 -28.10 -20.22 13.52
N HIS A 109 -27.11 -19.83 12.72
CA HIS A 109 -25.80 -20.50 12.66
C HIS A 109 -24.72 -19.50 12.25
N ALA A 110 -23.55 -19.60 12.87
CA ALA A 110 -22.37 -18.84 12.49
C ALA A 110 -21.12 -19.68 12.74
N ALA A 111 -20.33 -19.90 11.69
CA ALA A 111 -19.11 -20.68 11.76
C ALA A 111 -18.06 -20.15 10.78
N ALA A 112 -16.81 -20.15 11.23
CA ALA A 112 -15.66 -19.89 10.37
C ALA A 112 -14.46 -20.72 10.84
N ASP A 113 -13.61 -21.09 9.89
CA ASP A 113 -12.30 -21.68 10.15
C ASP A 113 -11.22 -20.92 9.38
N ALA A 114 -10.37 -20.23 10.15
CA ALA A 114 -9.28 -19.43 9.61
C ALA A 114 -8.21 -20.28 8.90
N ALA A 115 -8.05 -21.56 9.26
CA ALA A 115 -7.04 -22.43 8.65
C ALA A 115 -7.43 -22.88 7.24
N THR A 116 -8.72 -23.12 7.02
CA THR A 116 -9.26 -23.61 5.74
C THR A 116 -9.91 -22.50 4.91
N GLY A 117 -10.18 -21.34 5.51
CA GLY A 117 -10.88 -20.21 4.86
C GLY A 117 -12.38 -20.45 4.72
N VAL A 118 -12.93 -21.40 5.47
CA VAL A 118 -14.36 -21.72 5.51
C VAL A 118 -15.09 -20.64 6.32
N PHE A 119 -16.27 -20.25 5.83
CA PHE A 119 -17.12 -19.22 6.42
C PHE A 119 -18.57 -19.47 6.02
N ASP A 120 -19.44 -19.57 7.01
CA ASP A 120 -20.88 -19.67 6.79
C ASP A 120 -21.73 -19.03 7.90
N LEU A 121 -22.81 -18.37 7.47
CA LEU A 121 -23.83 -17.78 8.32
C LEU A 121 -25.21 -18.21 7.83
N LEU A 122 -26.09 -18.58 8.76
CA LEU A 122 -27.51 -18.76 8.50
C LEU A 122 -28.30 -17.69 9.27
N LEU A 123 -28.86 -16.75 8.54
CA LEU A 123 -29.53 -15.56 9.07
C LEU A 123 -31.03 -15.57 8.74
N GLY A 124 -31.84 -14.90 9.56
CA GLY A 124 -33.23 -14.62 9.25
C GLY A 124 -33.36 -13.76 8.01
N ASP A 125 -34.32 -14.09 7.15
CA ASP A 125 -34.65 -13.25 6.00
C ASP A 125 -35.36 -11.97 6.47
N ALA A 126 -35.06 -10.84 5.83
CA ALA A 126 -35.67 -9.55 6.18
C ALA A 126 -37.01 -9.33 5.46
N GLY A 127 -37.41 -10.25 4.58
CA GLY A 127 -38.64 -10.14 3.81
C GLY A 127 -39.90 -10.06 4.69
N PRO A 128 -40.91 -9.25 4.32
CA PRO A 128 -40.96 -8.33 3.17
C PRO A 128 -40.20 -7.01 3.43
N ALA A 129 -39.13 -6.73 2.68
CA ALA A 129 -38.34 -5.50 2.79
C ALA A 129 -37.80 -5.03 1.43
N ALA A 130 -37.49 -3.73 1.33
CA ALA A 130 -36.89 -3.10 0.16
C ALA A 130 -35.46 -2.60 0.48
N VAL A 131 -34.51 -2.89 -0.42
CA VAL A 131 -33.14 -2.37 -0.31
C VAL A 131 -33.14 -0.86 -0.55
N GLY A 132 -32.34 -0.11 0.20
CA GLY A 132 -32.03 1.27 -0.12
C GLY A 132 -31.26 1.41 -1.45
N ASP A 133 -31.22 2.62 -2.01
CA ASP A 133 -30.40 2.92 -3.19
C ASP A 133 -29.53 4.14 -2.89
N GLU A 134 -28.24 3.89 -2.71
CA GLU A 134 -27.26 4.92 -2.34
C GLU A 134 -27.22 6.07 -3.35
N ILE A 135 -27.41 5.78 -4.64
CA ILE A 135 -27.35 6.78 -5.70
C ILE A 135 -28.55 7.73 -5.61
N THR A 136 -29.76 7.18 -5.43
CA THR A 136 -30.98 7.98 -5.28
C THR A 136 -30.98 8.75 -3.96
N GLY A 137 -30.48 8.13 -2.89
CA GLY A 137 -30.47 8.70 -1.53
C GLY A 137 -31.75 8.41 -0.76
N ALA A 138 -31.68 8.56 0.56
CA ALA A 138 -32.75 8.24 1.50
C ALA A 138 -33.86 9.30 1.49
N THR A 139 -35.11 8.86 1.69
CA THR A 139 -36.17 9.76 2.14
C THR A 139 -35.94 10.15 3.61
N ILE A 140 -36.64 11.18 4.08
CA ILE A 140 -36.53 11.60 5.49
C ILE A 140 -37.06 10.54 6.46
N GLU A 141 -38.08 9.77 6.06
CA GLU A 141 -38.63 8.66 6.83
C GLU A 141 -37.61 7.54 6.98
N GLN A 142 -36.99 7.12 5.86
CA GLN A 142 -35.90 6.13 5.87
C GLN A 142 -34.72 6.60 6.72
N ALA A 143 -34.31 7.86 6.57
CA ALA A 143 -33.22 8.45 7.33
C ALA A 143 -33.50 8.46 8.84
N THR A 144 -34.73 8.82 9.23
CA THR A 144 -35.15 8.85 10.63
C THR A 144 -35.12 7.45 11.24
N VAL A 145 -35.62 6.43 10.52
CA VAL A 145 -35.54 5.03 10.95
C VAL A 145 -34.09 4.59 11.10
N ALA A 146 -33.23 4.84 10.11
CA ALA A 146 -31.84 4.43 10.13
C ALA A 146 -31.05 5.04 11.31
N VAL A 147 -31.11 6.35 11.51
CA VAL A 147 -30.38 6.99 12.61
C VAL A 147 -30.92 6.60 13.99
N THR A 148 -32.23 6.34 14.10
CA THR A 148 -32.85 5.87 15.35
C THR A 148 -32.40 4.45 15.70
N GLU A 149 -32.43 3.54 14.73
CA GLU A 149 -31.96 2.15 14.93
C GLU A 149 -30.45 2.10 15.19
N LEU A 150 -29.66 2.96 14.55
CA LEU A 150 -28.24 3.11 14.84
C LEU A 150 -28.00 3.59 16.29
N GLY A 151 -28.79 4.54 16.78
CA GLY A 151 -28.72 4.99 18.18
C GLY A 151 -29.01 3.85 19.16
N ARG A 152 -30.05 3.04 18.89
CA ARG A 152 -30.38 1.86 19.72
C ARG A 152 -29.29 0.81 19.73
N LEU A 153 -28.62 0.62 18.59
CA LEU A 153 -27.50 -0.27 18.45
C LEU A 153 -26.28 0.21 19.25
N HIS A 154 -25.95 1.50 19.15
CA HIS A 154 -24.73 2.06 19.77
C HIS A 154 -24.88 2.25 21.28
N GLY A 155 -26.08 2.58 21.78
CA GLY A 155 -26.33 2.90 23.19
C GLY A 155 -25.75 1.89 24.19
N PRO A 156 -26.04 0.58 24.08
CA PRO A 156 -25.55 -0.44 25.01
C PRO A 156 -24.04 -0.71 24.94
N LEU A 157 -23.37 -0.37 23.84
CA LEU A 157 -21.97 -0.71 23.59
C LEU A 157 -21.02 0.49 23.69
N LEU A 158 -21.55 1.69 23.87
CA LEU A 158 -20.75 2.91 23.88
C LEU A 158 -19.70 2.87 25.00
N GLY A 159 -18.42 2.91 24.64
CA GLY A 159 -17.32 2.85 25.61
C GLY A 159 -17.15 1.50 26.32
N ASP A 160 -17.71 0.39 25.82
CA ASP A 160 -17.52 -0.94 26.40
C ASP A 160 -16.04 -1.37 26.35
N ALA A 161 -15.37 -1.35 27.51
CA ALA A 161 -13.95 -1.69 27.63
C ALA A 161 -13.63 -3.15 27.26
N SER A 162 -14.59 -4.06 27.31
CA SER A 162 -14.37 -5.47 26.93
C SER A 162 -14.21 -5.63 25.42
N LEU A 163 -14.95 -4.86 24.63
CA LEU A 163 -14.85 -4.86 23.17
C LEU A 163 -13.58 -4.15 22.70
N ALA A 164 -13.15 -3.10 23.39
CA ALA A 164 -11.89 -2.40 23.11
C ALA A 164 -10.65 -3.32 23.19
N GLN A 165 -10.72 -4.39 23.98
CA GLN A 165 -9.62 -5.35 24.18
C GLN A 165 -9.69 -6.56 23.23
N ALA A 166 -10.73 -6.69 22.40
CA ALA A 166 -10.91 -7.83 21.51
C ALA A 166 -10.01 -7.69 20.26
N PRO A 167 -8.93 -8.50 20.10
CA PRO A 167 -7.95 -8.29 19.03
C PRO A 167 -8.50 -8.50 17.61
N TRP A 168 -9.57 -9.30 17.48
CA TRP A 168 -10.24 -9.53 16.20
C TRP A 168 -11.05 -8.31 15.73
N LEU A 169 -11.51 -7.48 16.68
CA LEU A 169 -12.35 -6.30 16.45
C LEU A 169 -11.50 -5.02 16.38
N ASN A 170 -10.50 -4.90 17.25
CA ASN A 170 -9.56 -3.79 17.32
C ASN A 170 -8.24 -4.16 16.62
N ARG A 171 -8.27 -4.15 15.28
CA ARG A 171 -7.08 -4.35 14.44
C ARG A 171 -6.59 -2.98 13.95
N GLU A 172 -5.27 -2.79 13.91
CA GLU A 172 -4.70 -1.62 13.27
C GLU A 172 -5.13 -1.56 11.80
N SER A 173 -5.59 -0.38 11.38
CA SER A 173 -5.88 -0.13 9.97
C SER A 173 -4.57 -0.19 9.18
N PRO A 174 -4.50 -0.94 8.07
CA PRO A 174 -3.32 -0.91 7.22
C PRO A 174 -3.18 0.43 6.47
N LEU A 175 -4.24 1.26 6.46
CA LEU A 175 -4.25 2.54 5.78
C LEU A 175 -3.44 3.57 6.57
N SER A 176 -2.40 4.10 5.93
CA SER A 176 -1.51 5.16 6.42
C SER A 176 -1.36 6.24 5.35
N GLN A 177 -0.70 7.35 5.67
CA GLN A 177 -0.38 8.41 4.72
C GLN A 177 0.42 7.86 3.53
N ALA A 178 1.35 6.94 3.77
CA ALA A 178 2.14 6.28 2.73
C ALA A 178 1.27 5.46 1.73
N MET A 179 0.12 4.94 2.18
CA MET A 179 -0.81 4.22 1.31
C MET A 179 -1.86 5.13 0.67
N ILE A 180 -2.41 6.09 1.40
CA ILE A 180 -3.50 6.94 0.88
C ILE A 180 -3.00 7.93 -0.18
N VAL A 181 -1.76 8.40 -0.09
CA VAL A 181 -1.16 9.31 -1.09
C VAL A 181 -1.15 8.71 -2.51
N PRO A 182 -0.57 7.51 -2.75
CA PRO A 182 -0.62 6.91 -4.08
C PRO A 182 -2.04 6.50 -4.52
N LEU A 183 -2.90 6.06 -3.59
CA LEU A 183 -4.31 5.78 -3.91
C LEU A 183 -5.05 7.04 -4.38
N TYR A 184 -4.82 8.18 -3.72
CA TYR A 184 -5.40 9.46 -4.10
C TYR A 184 -4.85 9.95 -5.45
N ALA A 185 -3.56 9.78 -5.72
CA ALA A 185 -3.00 10.09 -7.03
C ALA A 185 -3.69 9.30 -8.15
N GLY A 186 -3.87 7.99 -7.96
CA GLY A 186 -4.63 7.14 -8.89
C GLY A 186 -6.11 7.54 -9.00
N PHE A 187 -6.72 7.97 -7.90
CA PHE A 187 -8.09 8.48 -7.87
C PHE A 187 -8.25 9.77 -8.71
N ILE A 188 -7.29 10.70 -8.59
CA ILE A 188 -7.27 11.93 -9.39
C ILE A 188 -7.00 11.65 -10.87
N ASP A 189 -6.09 10.73 -11.20
CA ASP A 189 -5.89 10.31 -12.59
C ASP A 189 -7.18 9.76 -13.20
N ARG A 190 -7.94 8.97 -12.42
CA ARG A 190 -9.16 8.33 -12.88
C ARG A 190 -10.37 9.26 -12.97
N TYR A 191 -10.56 10.13 -11.98
CA TYR A 191 -11.80 10.89 -11.79
C TYR A 191 -11.60 12.41 -11.70
N GLY A 192 -10.37 12.92 -11.81
CA GLY A 192 -10.02 14.32 -11.54
C GLY A 192 -10.90 15.36 -12.24
N GLU A 193 -11.29 15.09 -13.50
CA GLU A 193 -12.15 16.00 -14.28
C GLU A 193 -13.60 16.08 -13.76
N GLN A 194 -14.05 15.10 -12.97
CA GLN A 194 -15.40 15.04 -12.40
C GLN A 194 -15.47 15.65 -11.00
N ILE A 195 -14.34 16.00 -10.39
CA ILE A 195 -14.25 16.48 -9.01
C ILE A 195 -14.26 18.00 -8.99
N ALA A 196 -15.20 18.59 -8.24
CA ALA A 196 -15.25 20.03 -8.07
C ALA A 196 -14.01 20.56 -7.30
N PRO A 197 -13.50 21.77 -7.58
CA PRO A 197 -12.29 22.31 -6.94
C PRO A 197 -12.35 22.32 -5.39
N GLU A 198 -13.51 22.62 -4.82
CA GLU A 198 -13.75 22.62 -3.38
C GLU A 198 -13.68 21.20 -2.78
N HIS A 199 -14.17 20.18 -3.50
CA HIS A 199 -14.08 18.78 -3.08
C HIS A 199 -12.65 18.25 -3.24
N ARG A 200 -11.94 18.70 -4.26
CA ARG A 200 -10.51 18.42 -4.43
C ARG A 200 -9.72 18.94 -3.24
N THR A 201 -9.99 20.17 -2.81
CA THR A 201 -9.37 20.78 -1.62
C THR A 201 -9.63 19.94 -0.36
N VAL A 202 -10.86 19.43 -0.18
CA VAL A 202 -11.19 18.54 0.95
C VAL A 202 -10.34 17.27 0.92
N CYS A 203 -10.23 16.63 -0.25
CA CYS A 203 -9.43 15.41 -0.40
C CYS A 203 -7.95 15.68 -0.11
N GLU A 204 -7.39 16.75 -0.69
CA GLU A 204 -5.97 17.10 -0.51
C GLU A 204 -5.64 17.42 0.95
N ARG A 205 -6.52 18.16 1.64
CA ARG A 205 -6.36 18.45 3.07
C ARG A 205 -6.41 17.19 3.93
N LEU A 206 -7.33 16.26 3.64
CA LEU A 206 -7.41 14.99 4.35
C LEU A 206 -6.15 14.13 4.10
N VAL A 207 -5.75 13.98 2.84
CA VAL A 207 -4.59 13.16 2.44
C VAL A 207 -3.29 13.70 3.03
N ALA A 208 -3.13 15.03 3.07
CA ALA A 208 -1.92 15.67 3.60
C ALA A 208 -1.79 15.62 5.14
N ALA A 209 -2.90 15.37 5.85
CA ALA A 209 -2.95 15.34 7.31
C ALA A 209 -3.37 13.96 7.85
N PHE A 210 -3.26 12.92 7.03
CA PHE A 210 -3.98 11.66 7.26
C PHE A 210 -3.51 10.94 8.53
N ASP A 211 -2.20 10.76 8.72
CA ASP A 211 -1.67 10.05 9.88
C ASP A 211 -1.97 10.80 11.19
N ASP A 212 -1.80 12.13 11.19
CA ASP A 212 -2.08 12.97 12.35
C ASP A 212 -3.59 13.01 12.68
N TYR A 213 -4.45 13.01 11.66
CA TYR A 213 -5.90 12.91 11.83
C TYR A 213 -6.30 11.56 12.45
N VAL A 214 -5.79 10.45 11.92
CA VAL A 214 -6.06 9.10 12.45
C VAL A 214 -5.55 8.98 13.89
N ALA A 215 -4.35 9.48 14.18
CA ALA A 215 -3.79 9.48 15.54
C ALA A 215 -4.64 10.32 16.51
N ALA A 216 -5.12 11.49 16.09
CA ALA A 216 -5.99 12.33 16.91
C ALA A 216 -7.32 11.66 17.25
N GLU A 217 -7.93 10.97 16.29
CA GLU A 217 -9.22 10.28 16.48
C GLU A 217 -9.07 8.92 17.21
N GLY A 218 -7.87 8.35 17.25
CA GLY A 218 -7.49 7.21 18.10
C GLY A 218 -7.10 7.58 19.54
N GLY A 219 -7.09 8.87 19.90
CA GLY A 219 -6.64 9.34 21.21
C GLY A 219 -7.51 8.87 22.39
N PRO A 220 -6.96 8.83 23.61
CA PRO A 220 -7.64 8.30 24.80
C PRO A 220 -8.88 9.10 25.24
N ASP A 221 -8.98 10.37 24.82
CA ASP A 221 -10.11 11.26 25.14
C ASP A 221 -11.29 11.08 24.16
N ARG A 222 -11.16 10.20 23.15
CA ARG A 222 -12.20 9.96 22.15
C ARG A 222 -13.11 8.83 22.60
N ILE A 223 -14.43 9.03 22.48
CA ILE A 223 -15.40 7.98 22.80
C ILE A 223 -15.43 6.97 21.66
N GLN A 224 -14.99 5.75 21.97
CA GLN A 224 -14.99 4.62 21.06
C GLN A 224 -16.29 3.80 21.21
N GLY A 225 -16.68 3.11 20.15
CA GLY A 225 -17.85 2.26 20.09
C GLY A 225 -17.77 1.26 18.93
N LEU A 226 -18.83 0.49 18.78
CA LEU A 226 -18.98 -0.40 17.64
C LEU A 226 -19.18 0.42 16.37
N VAL A 227 -18.45 0.09 15.31
CA VAL A 227 -18.56 0.70 13.99
C VAL A 227 -18.85 -0.41 12.98
N HIS A 228 -19.98 -0.35 12.30
CA HIS A 228 -20.34 -1.20 11.16
C HIS A 228 -19.33 -1.04 10.03
N GLY A 229 -18.92 0.20 9.72
CA GLY A 229 -17.84 0.51 8.75
C GLY A 229 -18.32 0.64 7.31
N ASP A 230 -19.45 0.03 6.95
CA ASP A 230 -20.14 0.27 5.67
C ASP A 230 -21.64 0.58 5.85
N TYR A 231 -21.98 1.48 6.78
CA TYR A 231 -23.36 1.84 7.14
C TYR A 231 -24.03 2.77 6.11
N ARG A 232 -24.35 2.20 4.94
CA ARG A 232 -24.91 2.91 3.77
C ARG A 232 -26.19 2.24 3.23
N LEU A 233 -26.94 2.91 2.36
CA LEU A 233 -28.28 2.48 1.94
C LEU A 233 -28.32 1.14 1.23
N ASP A 234 -27.30 0.81 0.46
CA ASP A 234 -27.22 -0.48 -0.25
C ASP A 234 -27.12 -1.68 0.72
N ASN A 235 -26.74 -1.43 1.98
CA ASN A 235 -26.68 -2.42 3.07
C ASN A 235 -27.89 -2.33 4.03
N MET A 236 -28.94 -1.59 3.65
CA MET A 236 -30.13 -1.37 4.47
C MET A 236 -31.38 -1.93 3.79
N LEU A 237 -32.07 -2.83 4.49
CA LEU A 237 -33.33 -3.43 4.08
C LEU A 237 -34.47 -2.81 4.91
N PHE A 238 -35.22 -1.89 4.32
CA PHE A 238 -36.34 -1.21 4.96
C PHE A 238 -37.60 -2.09 4.93
N GLY A 239 -38.16 -2.37 6.10
CA GLY A 239 -39.33 -3.23 6.25
C GLY A 239 -40.58 -2.62 5.62
N ALA A 240 -41.33 -3.45 4.89
CA ALA A 240 -42.66 -3.11 4.37
C ALA A 240 -43.76 -3.56 5.35
N ASP A 241 -45.03 -3.33 4.99
CA ASP A 241 -46.17 -3.81 5.78
C ASP A 241 -46.08 -5.32 5.98
N GLY A 242 -46.08 -5.75 7.25
CA GLY A 242 -45.93 -7.16 7.64
C GLY A 242 -44.50 -7.62 7.88
N ALA A 243 -43.49 -6.74 7.77
CA ALA A 243 -42.12 -7.06 8.18
C ALA A 243 -41.98 -7.11 9.71
N ASP A 244 -41.14 -8.03 10.19
CA ASP A 244 -40.84 -8.17 11.62
C ASP A 244 -40.00 -7.00 12.17
N ARG A 245 -39.36 -6.24 11.27
CA ARG A 245 -38.41 -5.17 11.58
C ARG A 245 -38.65 -3.97 10.68
N ALA A 246 -38.50 -2.76 11.24
CA ALA A 246 -38.53 -1.53 10.44
C ALA A 246 -37.29 -1.38 9.53
N LEU A 247 -36.15 -1.91 9.98
CA LEU A 247 -34.89 -1.92 9.26
C LEU A 247 -34.12 -3.19 9.59
N THR A 248 -33.45 -3.77 8.60
CA THR A 248 -32.39 -4.76 8.79
C THR A 248 -31.12 -4.25 8.13
N VAL A 249 -30.04 -4.15 8.90
CA VAL A 249 -28.69 -3.79 8.45
C VAL A 249 -27.91 -5.07 8.25
N VAL A 250 -27.35 -5.22 7.05
CA VAL A 250 -26.62 -6.40 6.62
C VAL A 250 -25.16 -6.06 6.31
N ASP A 251 -24.34 -7.09 6.14
CA ASP A 251 -22.94 -7.00 5.75
C ASP A 251 -21.99 -6.44 6.84
N TRP A 252 -21.95 -7.14 7.96
CA TRP A 252 -21.14 -6.79 9.13
C TRP A 252 -19.65 -7.17 8.99
N GLN A 253 -19.16 -7.42 7.78
CA GLN A 253 -17.80 -7.87 7.52
C GLN A 253 -16.72 -6.81 7.79
N THR A 254 -17.11 -5.53 7.79
CA THR A 254 -16.24 -4.37 8.09
C THR A 254 -16.31 -3.93 9.55
N VAL A 255 -17.01 -4.70 10.40
CA VAL A 255 -17.21 -4.31 11.80
C VAL A 255 -15.89 -4.12 12.54
N SER A 256 -15.80 -3.04 13.29
CA SER A 256 -14.60 -2.65 14.02
C SER A 256 -14.93 -1.93 15.32
N TRP A 257 -13.90 -1.69 16.12
CA TRP A 257 -13.97 -0.81 17.28
C TRP A 257 -13.27 0.50 16.93
N GLY A 258 -14.00 1.62 16.99
CA GLY A 258 -13.51 2.92 16.54
C GLY A 258 -14.36 4.08 17.05
N PRO A 259 -14.15 5.30 16.55
CA PRO A 259 -14.92 6.47 16.99
C PRO A 259 -16.43 6.23 16.86
N ALA A 260 -17.16 6.40 17.97
CA ALA A 260 -18.52 5.86 18.08
C ALA A 260 -19.57 6.44 17.12
N GLN A 261 -19.28 7.58 16.49
CA GLN A 261 -20.18 8.26 15.55
C GLN A 261 -19.73 8.13 14.08
N THR A 262 -18.75 7.27 13.77
CA THR A 262 -18.29 7.06 12.38
C THR A 262 -19.43 6.67 11.44
N ASP A 263 -20.25 5.69 11.80
CA ASP A 263 -21.38 5.27 10.95
C ASP A 263 -22.46 6.34 10.82
N LEU A 264 -22.72 7.12 11.88
CA LEU A 264 -23.68 8.22 11.83
C LEU A 264 -23.18 9.31 10.88
N ALA A 265 -21.90 9.68 10.98
CA ALA A 265 -21.29 10.66 10.10
C ALA A 265 -21.30 10.19 8.65
N TYR A 266 -20.93 8.93 8.41
CA TYR A 266 -20.95 8.32 7.09
C TYR A 266 -22.35 8.29 6.50
N PHE A 267 -23.36 7.86 7.26
CA PHE A 267 -24.75 7.85 6.80
C PHE A 267 -25.25 9.25 6.44
N LEU A 268 -25.05 10.23 7.34
CA LEU A 268 -25.48 11.60 7.09
C LEU A 268 -24.76 12.20 5.88
N GLY A 269 -23.47 11.91 5.72
CA GLY A 269 -22.65 12.40 4.61
C GLY A 269 -22.97 11.74 3.27
N CYS A 270 -23.27 10.45 3.26
CA CYS A 270 -23.40 9.61 2.08
C CYS A 270 -24.86 9.47 1.61
N ALA A 271 -25.73 9.00 2.51
CA ALA A 271 -27.07 8.52 2.19
C ALA A 271 -28.09 9.63 1.93
N LEU A 272 -27.85 10.85 2.40
CA LEU A 272 -28.81 11.94 2.30
C LEU A 272 -28.52 12.86 1.10
N PRO A 273 -29.53 13.18 0.27
CA PRO A 273 -29.43 14.29 -0.66
C PRO A 273 -29.07 15.59 0.11
N PRO A 274 -28.15 16.45 -0.41
CA PRO A 274 -27.63 17.59 0.35
C PRO A 274 -28.70 18.56 0.88
N GLN A 275 -29.80 18.76 0.14
CA GLN A 275 -30.90 19.62 0.57
C GLN A 275 -31.68 19.02 1.74
N VAL A 276 -32.02 17.73 1.66
CA VAL A 276 -32.73 16.99 2.74
C VAL A 276 -31.87 16.98 4.00
N ARG A 277 -30.57 16.71 3.86
CA ARG A 277 -29.61 16.77 4.97
C ARG A 277 -29.66 18.13 5.64
N ARG A 278 -29.54 19.22 4.89
CA ARG A 278 -29.50 20.59 5.44
C ARG A 278 -30.79 20.93 6.20
N GLU A 279 -31.95 20.53 5.68
CA GLU A 279 -33.25 20.83 6.28
C GLU A 279 -33.48 20.06 7.59
N HIS A 280 -32.99 18.81 7.68
CA HIS A 280 -33.32 17.90 8.78
C HIS A 280 -32.13 17.53 9.69
N TYR A 281 -30.95 18.10 9.46
CA TYR A 281 -29.70 17.71 10.12
C TYR A 281 -29.83 17.59 11.64
N ASP A 282 -30.26 18.67 12.30
CA ASP A 282 -30.38 18.72 13.75
C ASP A 282 -31.47 17.77 14.28
N ALA A 283 -32.52 17.52 13.50
CA ALA A 283 -33.58 16.59 13.89
C ALA A 283 -33.08 15.14 13.85
N LEU A 284 -32.26 14.79 12.86
CA LEU A 284 -31.65 13.46 12.75
C LEU A 284 -30.60 13.23 13.85
N LEU A 285 -29.77 14.23 14.17
CA LEU A 285 -28.84 14.15 15.29
C LEU A 285 -29.57 13.96 16.63
N ARG A 286 -30.69 14.67 16.84
CA ARG A 286 -31.56 14.47 18.01
C ARG A 286 -32.16 13.07 18.06
N ALA A 287 -32.69 12.58 16.94
CA ALA A 287 -33.28 11.24 16.87
C ALA A 287 -32.26 10.14 17.23
N TYR A 288 -31.02 10.25 16.73
CA TYR A 288 -29.93 9.37 17.14
C TYR A 288 -29.61 9.49 18.62
N HIS A 289 -29.43 10.71 19.12
CA HIS A 289 -29.06 10.98 20.52
C HIS A 289 -30.12 10.46 21.50
N ASP A 290 -31.39 10.73 21.24
CA ASP A 290 -32.51 10.23 22.05
C ASP A 290 -32.56 8.70 22.05
N ALA A 291 -32.22 8.07 20.93
CA ALA A 291 -32.21 6.62 20.76
C ALA A 291 -31.04 5.90 21.44
N LEU A 292 -29.94 6.59 21.77
CA LEU A 292 -28.85 6.04 22.60
C LEU A 292 -29.35 5.61 23.99
N GLY A 293 -30.45 6.20 24.46
CA GLY A 293 -31.08 5.89 25.72
C GLY A 293 -30.45 6.59 26.93
N PRO A 294 -31.07 6.49 28.11
CA PRO A 294 -30.71 7.28 29.28
C PRO A 294 -29.35 6.94 29.91
N GLY A 295 -28.74 5.82 29.50
CA GLY A 295 -27.41 5.41 29.96
C GLY A 295 -26.25 6.07 29.20
N ALA A 296 -26.53 6.74 28.08
CA ALA A 296 -25.50 7.36 27.27
C ALA A 296 -24.92 8.62 27.95
N THR A 297 -23.59 8.71 27.99
CA THR A 297 -22.87 9.84 28.59
C THR A 297 -22.67 11.01 27.63
N LEU A 298 -22.97 10.82 26.34
CA LEU A 298 -22.84 11.83 25.30
C LEU A 298 -23.98 12.84 25.37
N THR A 299 -23.67 14.13 25.27
CA THR A 299 -24.65 15.18 24.99
C THR A 299 -24.92 15.28 23.49
N LEU A 300 -26.00 15.94 23.10
CA LEU A 300 -26.27 16.24 21.69
C LEU A 300 -25.14 17.05 21.03
N ALA A 301 -24.48 17.93 21.79
CA ALA A 301 -23.35 18.71 21.30
C ALA A 301 -22.13 17.81 21.04
N ASP A 302 -21.88 16.82 21.90
CA ASP A 302 -20.81 15.84 21.68
C ASP A 302 -21.10 14.98 20.44
N VAL A 303 -22.36 14.57 20.22
CA VAL A 303 -22.76 13.87 19.00
C VAL A 303 -22.48 14.73 17.76
N ALA A 304 -22.87 16.01 17.78
CA ALA A 304 -22.64 16.91 16.64
C ALA A 304 -21.14 17.12 16.36
N GLU A 305 -20.32 17.31 17.39
CA GLU A 305 -18.86 17.46 17.25
C GLU A 305 -18.22 16.16 16.75
N ASN A 306 -18.61 14.99 17.28
CA ASN A 306 -18.05 13.72 16.82
C ASN A 306 -18.47 13.41 15.38
N VAL A 307 -19.69 13.76 14.98
CA VAL A 307 -20.12 13.65 13.58
C VAL A 307 -19.32 14.57 12.67
N ARG A 308 -19.06 15.82 13.09
CA ARG A 308 -18.19 16.75 12.35
C ARG A 308 -16.81 16.14 12.14
N ARG A 309 -16.17 15.64 13.20
CA ARG A 309 -14.85 15.00 13.16
C ARG A 309 -14.82 13.80 12.21
N GLN A 310 -15.83 12.94 12.29
CA GLN A 310 -15.88 11.70 11.53
C GLN A 310 -16.43 11.85 10.10
N SER A 311 -16.81 13.05 9.67
CA SER A 311 -17.35 13.31 8.32
C SER A 311 -16.35 12.98 7.18
N PHE A 312 -15.05 12.90 7.47
CA PHE A 312 -14.02 12.48 6.51
C PHE A 312 -14.07 10.99 6.16
N PHE A 313 -14.70 10.15 6.96
CA PHE A 313 -14.72 8.70 6.73
C PHE A 313 -15.33 8.35 5.36
N GLY A 314 -16.42 9.01 4.96
CA GLY A 314 -17.02 8.78 3.64
C GLY A 314 -16.17 9.30 2.47
N VAL A 315 -15.36 10.34 2.67
CA VAL A 315 -14.38 10.82 1.68
C VAL A 315 -13.29 9.77 1.48
N MET A 316 -12.76 9.24 2.58
CA MET A 316 -11.78 8.15 2.58
C MET A 316 -12.33 6.89 1.88
N MET A 317 -13.56 6.47 2.20
CA MET A 317 -14.22 5.33 1.56
C MET A 317 -14.38 5.53 0.04
N ALA A 318 -14.74 6.73 -0.42
CA ALA A 318 -14.83 7.02 -1.84
C ALA A 318 -13.48 6.88 -2.57
N ILE A 319 -12.40 7.39 -1.98
CA ILE A 319 -11.05 7.31 -2.55
C ILE A 319 -10.56 5.86 -2.57
N VAL A 320 -10.57 5.20 -1.41
CA VAL A 320 -9.94 3.88 -1.25
C VAL A 320 -10.74 2.80 -1.97
N SER A 321 -12.06 2.72 -1.75
CA SER A 321 -12.86 1.63 -2.32
C SER A 321 -12.87 1.67 -3.85
N SER A 322 -12.96 2.86 -4.46
CA SER A 322 -12.96 2.98 -5.93
C SER A 322 -11.64 2.52 -6.57
N MET A 323 -10.52 2.59 -5.84
CA MET A 323 -9.22 2.12 -6.33
C MET A 323 -9.01 0.62 -6.18
N LEU A 324 -9.74 -0.03 -5.26
CA LEU A 324 -9.53 -1.44 -4.91
C LEU A 324 -10.57 -2.40 -5.50
N VAL A 325 -11.75 -1.91 -5.89
CA VAL A 325 -12.81 -2.77 -6.45
C VAL A 325 -12.84 -2.74 -7.99
N GLU A 326 -13.46 -3.76 -8.57
CA GLU A 326 -13.69 -3.82 -10.02
C GLU A 326 -14.51 -2.62 -10.50
N ARG A 327 -14.09 -2.05 -11.64
CA ARG A 327 -14.76 -0.89 -12.23
C ARG A 327 -16.05 -1.31 -12.92
N THR A 328 -17.13 -0.60 -12.58
CA THR A 328 -18.42 -0.68 -13.27
C THR A 328 -18.99 0.73 -13.42
N GLU A 329 -19.82 0.95 -14.44
CA GLU A 329 -20.45 2.27 -14.66
C GLU A 329 -21.33 2.70 -13.47
N ARG A 330 -22.07 1.76 -12.86
CA ARG A 330 -22.84 2.03 -11.63
C ARG A 330 -21.91 2.34 -10.46
N GLY A 331 -20.84 1.58 -10.29
CA GLY A 331 -19.84 1.78 -9.22
C GLY A 331 -19.19 3.15 -9.31
N ASP A 332 -18.72 3.54 -10.50
CA ASP A 332 -18.13 4.86 -10.73
C ASP A 332 -19.12 5.98 -10.38
N ARG A 333 -20.39 5.87 -10.82
CA ARG A 333 -21.44 6.85 -10.47
C ARG A 333 -21.72 6.91 -8.96
N MET A 334 -21.74 5.76 -8.30
CA MET A 334 -21.93 5.67 -6.84
C MET A 334 -20.77 6.35 -6.10
N PHE A 335 -19.51 6.04 -6.45
CA PHE A 335 -18.33 6.63 -5.81
C PHE A 335 -18.27 8.16 -5.99
N MET A 336 -18.62 8.68 -7.18
CA MET A 336 -18.67 10.13 -7.40
C MET A 336 -19.80 10.81 -6.64
N THR A 337 -20.97 10.16 -6.55
CA THR A 337 -22.09 10.66 -5.73
C THR A 337 -21.70 10.69 -4.25
N MET A 338 -21.07 9.62 -3.77
CA MET A 338 -20.59 9.50 -2.39
C MET A 338 -19.51 10.54 -2.08
N LEU A 339 -18.51 10.73 -2.95
CA LEU A 339 -17.47 11.73 -2.78
C LEU A 339 -18.08 13.13 -2.66
N GLN A 340 -18.95 13.50 -3.60
CA GLN A 340 -19.61 14.80 -3.64
C GLN A 340 -20.37 15.06 -2.33
N ARG A 341 -21.28 14.14 -1.95
CA ARG A 341 -22.16 14.36 -0.79
C ARG A 341 -21.40 14.41 0.54
N ASN A 342 -20.34 13.60 0.69
CA ASN A 342 -19.49 13.61 1.88
C ASN A 342 -18.62 14.87 1.92
N CYS A 343 -18.04 15.31 0.80
CA CYS A 343 -17.30 16.58 0.77
C CYS A 343 -18.21 17.77 1.09
N ASP A 344 -19.45 17.79 0.58
CA ASP A 344 -20.44 18.80 0.94
C ASP A 344 -20.79 18.77 2.45
N HIS A 345 -20.72 17.59 3.08
CA HIS A 345 -20.96 17.45 4.52
C HIS A 345 -19.79 17.98 5.35
N VAL A 346 -18.56 17.63 4.96
CA VAL A 346 -17.31 18.18 5.52
C VAL A 346 -17.33 19.71 5.48
N LEU A 347 -17.68 20.29 4.33
CA LEU A 347 -17.74 21.75 4.16
C LEU A 347 -18.87 22.38 4.98
N ALA A 348 -20.06 21.79 4.98
CA ALA A 348 -21.21 22.32 5.72
C ALA A 348 -21.03 22.29 7.25
N THR A 349 -20.22 21.37 7.76
CA THR A 349 -19.90 21.24 9.19
C THR A 349 -18.59 21.92 9.59
N ASP A 350 -17.91 22.58 8.65
CA ASP A 350 -16.57 23.17 8.85
C ASP A 350 -15.56 22.13 9.38
N ALA A 351 -15.67 20.87 8.97
CA ALA A 351 -14.83 19.79 9.48
C ALA A 351 -13.35 19.95 9.08
N LEU A 352 -13.03 20.73 8.04
CA LEU A 352 -11.64 21.05 7.68
C LEU A 352 -10.86 21.74 8.80
N ALA A 353 -11.53 22.50 9.67
CA ALA A 353 -10.89 23.16 10.82
C ALA A 353 -10.52 22.18 11.95
N VAL A 354 -11.00 20.94 11.90
CA VAL A 354 -10.62 19.87 12.83
C VAL A 354 -9.29 19.23 12.42
N LEU A 355 -8.99 19.21 11.12
CA LEU A 355 -7.76 18.59 10.63
C LEU A 355 -6.55 19.34 11.17
N PRO A 356 -5.51 18.63 11.63
CA PRO A 356 -4.26 19.25 11.99
C PRO A 356 -3.66 19.97 10.78
N ASP A 357 -2.83 20.97 11.03
CA ASP A 357 -2.07 21.60 9.96
C ASP A 357 -1.18 20.54 9.32
N PRO A 358 -1.16 20.41 7.98
CA PRO A 358 -0.36 19.39 7.32
C PRO A 358 1.12 19.63 7.61
N VAL A 359 1.72 18.71 8.35
CA VAL A 359 3.18 18.68 8.57
C VAL A 359 3.76 17.78 7.50
N ALA A 360 4.61 18.33 6.63
CA ALA A 360 5.37 17.48 5.72
C ALA A 360 6.22 16.52 6.56
N PRO A 361 6.04 15.19 6.44
CA PRO A 361 6.78 14.25 7.26
C PRO A 361 8.28 14.43 7.01
N GLY A 362 9.06 14.56 8.09
CA GLY A 362 10.50 14.72 7.99
C GLY A 362 11.15 13.52 7.27
N PRO A 363 12.32 13.69 6.64
CA PRO A 363 12.98 12.61 5.91
C PRO A 363 13.31 11.42 6.81
N LEU A 364 13.11 10.19 6.29
CA LEU A 364 13.44 8.97 7.02
C LEU A 364 14.96 8.72 7.03
N ARG A 365 15.44 8.10 8.12
CA ARG A 365 16.83 7.70 8.28
C ARG A 365 16.91 6.18 8.51
N PRO A 366 17.94 5.50 7.98
CA PRO A 366 18.18 4.10 8.26
C PRO A 366 18.64 3.93 9.71
N SER A 367 18.37 2.75 10.25
CA SER A 367 18.97 2.24 11.47
C SER A 367 20.31 1.55 11.17
N GLU A 368 21.12 1.32 12.21
CA GLU A 368 22.36 0.55 12.07
C GLU A 368 22.12 -0.90 11.60
N GLN A 369 20.94 -1.46 11.87
CA GLN A 369 20.58 -2.81 11.45
C GLN A 369 20.33 -2.89 9.94
N ASP A 370 19.81 -1.81 9.35
CA ASP A 370 19.46 -1.76 7.93
C ASP A 370 20.68 -1.91 7.01
N GLU A 371 21.89 -1.73 7.52
CA GLU A 371 23.14 -1.82 6.77
C GLU A 371 23.80 -3.22 6.83
N LEU A 372 23.33 -4.06 7.75
CA LEU A 372 23.76 -5.44 7.90
C LEU A 372 22.94 -6.38 7.03
N ALA A 373 23.41 -7.62 6.87
CA ALA A 373 22.69 -8.61 6.09
C ALA A 373 21.34 -9.01 6.73
N HIS A 374 20.31 -9.18 5.90
CA HIS A 374 18.96 -9.50 6.30
C HIS A 374 18.62 -10.97 6.06
N THR A 375 17.64 -11.48 6.81
CA THR A 375 17.10 -12.82 6.58
C THR A 375 16.29 -12.85 5.28
N PRO A 376 16.63 -13.72 4.31
CA PRO A 376 15.85 -13.85 3.08
C PRO A 376 14.43 -14.36 3.34
N THR A 377 13.45 -13.78 2.64
CA THR A 377 12.08 -14.32 2.58
C THR A 377 11.95 -15.33 1.44
N GLY A 378 10.79 -15.99 1.29
CA GLY A 378 10.62 -17.13 0.37
C GLY A 378 10.47 -16.78 -1.12
N GLU A 379 10.43 -15.50 -1.48
CA GLU A 379 10.16 -15.02 -2.82
C GLU A 379 11.35 -15.27 -3.77
N PRO A 380 11.14 -15.83 -4.98
CA PRO A 380 12.23 -16.23 -5.88
C PRO A 380 13.23 -15.12 -6.27
N LEU A 381 12.76 -13.87 -6.28
CA LEU A 381 13.55 -12.68 -6.62
C LEU A 381 13.96 -11.86 -5.39
N TRP A 382 13.90 -12.43 -4.20
CA TRP A 382 14.49 -11.79 -3.03
C TRP A 382 15.99 -11.59 -3.27
N SER A 383 16.43 -10.35 -3.19
CA SER A 383 17.81 -9.95 -3.38
C SER A 383 18.26 -9.02 -2.28
N GLU A 384 19.49 -9.19 -1.83
CA GLU A 384 20.20 -8.26 -0.97
C GLU A 384 21.42 -7.74 -1.70
N SER A 385 21.54 -6.42 -1.84
CA SER A 385 22.56 -5.79 -2.68
C SER A 385 23.24 -4.64 -1.96
N TRP A 386 24.58 -4.68 -1.90
CA TRP A 386 25.41 -3.54 -1.52
C TRP A 386 26.04 -2.94 -2.77
N TYR A 387 26.03 -1.61 -2.83
CA TYR A 387 26.46 -0.84 -3.96
C TYR A 387 27.31 0.34 -3.52
N SER A 388 28.33 0.70 -4.31
CA SER A 388 29.15 1.88 -4.05
C SER A 388 29.86 2.39 -5.30
N ASP A 389 30.04 3.72 -5.41
CA ASP A 389 30.75 4.37 -6.53
C ASP A 389 31.68 5.49 -6.11
N PHE A 390 32.54 5.91 -7.03
CA PHE A 390 33.42 7.06 -6.84
C PHE A 390 33.76 7.74 -8.19
N VAL A 391 34.18 8.99 -8.12
CA VAL A 391 34.67 9.78 -9.25
C VAL A 391 35.91 10.57 -8.84
N ASP A 392 37.06 10.24 -9.44
CA ASP A 392 38.27 11.04 -9.39
C ASP A 392 38.47 11.80 -10.71
N THR A 393 38.06 13.06 -10.71
CA THR A 393 38.19 13.97 -11.86
C THR A 393 39.64 14.31 -12.19
N THR A 394 40.53 14.27 -11.20
CA THR A 394 41.95 14.64 -11.37
C THR A 394 42.71 13.56 -12.12
N GLN A 395 42.43 12.30 -11.82
CA GLN A 395 43.03 11.15 -12.49
C GLN A 395 42.23 10.67 -13.71
N GLY A 396 41.03 11.22 -13.94
CA GLY A 396 40.17 10.80 -15.03
C GLY A 396 39.60 9.40 -14.82
N LEU A 397 39.34 9.01 -13.58
CA LEU A 397 38.93 7.66 -13.18
C LEU A 397 37.63 7.68 -12.39
N GLY A 398 36.60 7.02 -12.89
CA GLY A 398 35.41 6.66 -12.13
C GLY A 398 35.36 5.15 -11.93
N GLY A 399 34.75 4.70 -10.85
CA GLY A 399 34.43 3.30 -10.67
C GLY A 399 33.16 3.05 -9.88
N TRP A 400 32.58 1.88 -10.07
CA TRP A 400 31.50 1.38 -9.24
C TRP A 400 31.61 -0.10 -8.94
N PHE A 401 31.00 -0.48 -7.82
CA PHE A 401 30.96 -1.81 -7.28
C PHE A 401 29.53 -2.18 -6.88
N ARG A 402 29.16 -3.43 -7.12
CA ARG A 402 27.95 -4.06 -6.61
C ARG A 402 28.20 -5.52 -6.29
N ILE A 403 27.70 -5.96 -5.14
CA ILE A 403 27.43 -7.38 -4.87
C ILE A 403 25.94 -7.54 -4.61
N GLY A 404 25.28 -8.44 -5.34
CA GLY A 404 23.87 -8.78 -5.15
C GLY A 404 23.71 -10.26 -4.85
N LEU A 405 23.22 -10.61 -3.66
CA LEU A 405 22.92 -11.97 -3.23
C LEU A 405 21.47 -12.29 -3.60
N ILE A 406 21.24 -13.32 -4.42
CA ILE A 406 19.90 -13.80 -4.79
C ILE A 406 19.70 -15.16 -4.15
N ALA A 407 19.35 -15.14 -2.86
CA ALA A 407 19.37 -16.31 -1.98
C ALA A 407 18.56 -17.49 -2.55
N ASN A 408 17.34 -17.23 -3.01
CA ASN A 408 16.44 -18.28 -3.51
C ASN A 408 16.83 -18.83 -4.90
N GLN A 409 17.81 -18.22 -5.57
CA GLN A 409 18.41 -18.73 -6.82
C GLN A 409 19.83 -19.27 -6.61
N GLN A 410 20.34 -19.28 -5.38
CA GLN A 410 21.66 -19.80 -5.02
C GLN A 410 22.80 -19.16 -5.85
N THR A 411 22.66 -17.87 -6.18
CA THR A 411 23.65 -17.10 -6.94
C THR A 411 23.95 -15.75 -6.30
N ALA A 412 25.15 -15.23 -6.54
CA ALA A 412 25.53 -13.86 -6.27
C ALA A 412 26.07 -13.20 -7.54
N TRP A 413 25.67 -11.97 -7.79
CA TRP A 413 26.16 -11.14 -8.89
C TRP A 413 27.23 -10.20 -8.36
N VAL A 414 28.44 -10.29 -8.91
CA VAL A 414 29.56 -9.41 -8.56
C VAL A 414 29.91 -8.55 -9.76
N GLN A 415 29.81 -7.23 -9.57
CA GLN A 415 30.07 -6.22 -10.58
C GLN A 415 31.08 -5.21 -10.01
N ALA A 416 32.21 -5.05 -10.67
CA ALA A 416 33.21 -4.04 -10.36
C ALA A 416 33.72 -3.46 -11.69
N LEU A 417 33.38 -2.21 -11.97
CA LEU A 417 33.70 -1.57 -13.24
C LEU A 417 34.44 -0.25 -13.03
N LEU A 418 35.39 0.03 -13.90
CA LEU A 418 36.12 1.28 -13.98
C LEU A 418 35.96 1.88 -15.38
N CYS A 419 35.83 3.21 -15.47
CA CYS A 419 35.81 3.92 -16.74
C CYS A 419 36.39 5.33 -16.59
N GLY A 420 36.60 5.99 -17.73
CA GLY A 420 37.02 7.39 -17.79
C GLY A 420 36.93 7.91 -19.22
N PRO A 421 37.00 9.24 -19.43
CA PRO A 421 36.88 9.84 -20.76
C PRO A 421 37.96 9.34 -21.74
N ASP A 422 39.16 9.08 -21.23
CA ASP A 422 40.32 8.64 -22.02
C ASP A 422 40.76 7.20 -21.65
N LEU A 423 39.89 6.43 -20.99
CA LEU A 423 40.19 5.07 -20.53
C LEU A 423 39.23 4.06 -21.16
N PRO A 424 39.71 2.86 -21.54
CA PRO A 424 38.81 1.75 -21.82
C PRO A 424 38.02 1.39 -20.56
N THR A 425 36.81 0.86 -20.74
CA THR A 425 36.02 0.35 -19.62
C THR A 425 36.60 -0.97 -19.17
N VAL A 426 36.96 -1.09 -17.90
CA VAL A 426 37.38 -2.34 -17.28
C VAL A 426 36.20 -2.89 -16.49
N ALA A 427 35.89 -4.17 -16.66
CA ALA A 427 34.76 -4.80 -15.99
C ALA A 427 35.12 -6.19 -15.44
N ILE A 428 34.81 -6.41 -14.17
CA ILE A 428 34.45 -7.72 -13.64
C ILE A 428 32.93 -7.71 -13.50
N ALA A 429 32.23 -8.52 -14.28
CA ALA A 429 30.78 -8.68 -14.21
C ALA A 429 30.48 -10.17 -14.31
N VAL A 430 30.40 -10.84 -13.16
CA VAL A 430 30.32 -12.30 -13.08
C VAL A 430 29.23 -12.75 -12.13
N ASP A 431 28.62 -13.88 -12.48
CA ASP A 431 27.69 -14.60 -11.62
C ASP A 431 28.46 -15.74 -10.95
N VAL A 432 28.38 -15.83 -9.63
CA VAL A 432 29.05 -16.85 -8.83
C VAL A 432 28.02 -17.63 -7.99
N PRO A 433 28.35 -18.85 -7.51
CA PRO A 433 27.53 -19.52 -6.51
C PRO A 433 27.36 -18.65 -5.26
N LEU A 434 26.19 -18.74 -4.62
CA LEU A 434 25.92 -18.01 -3.38
C LEU A 434 27.00 -18.33 -2.32
N PRO A 435 27.68 -17.32 -1.76
CA PRO A 435 28.69 -17.55 -0.73
C PRO A 435 28.04 -18.01 0.59
N PRO A 436 28.79 -18.72 1.47
CA PRO A 436 28.28 -19.19 2.76
C PRO A 436 27.97 -18.05 3.75
N GLY A 437 28.50 -16.86 3.51
CA GLY A 437 28.21 -15.64 4.26
C GLY A 437 28.21 -14.44 3.32
N PRO A 438 27.63 -13.31 3.72
CA PRO A 438 27.37 -12.20 2.81
C PRO A 438 28.63 -11.42 2.46
N TRP A 439 29.63 -11.38 3.34
CA TRP A 439 30.75 -10.43 3.32
C TRP A 439 31.95 -10.80 2.45
N ALA A 440 31.97 -12.02 1.91
CA ALA A 440 33.14 -12.52 1.21
C ALA A 440 32.76 -13.45 0.04
N VAL A 441 33.39 -13.23 -1.10
CA VAL A 441 33.34 -14.12 -2.27
C VAL A 441 34.75 -14.61 -2.58
N ARG A 442 34.87 -15.92 -2.84
CA ARG A 442 36.11 -16.59 -3.21
C ARG A 442 35.87 -17.56 -4.36
N THR A 443 36.56 -17.33 -5.48
CA THR A 443 36.60 -18.22 -6.64
C THR A 443 38.03 -18.28 -7.19
N ASP A 444 38.29 -19.13 -8.18
CA ASP A 444 39.62 -19.22 -8.83
C ASP A 444 40.05 -17.91 -9.52
N GLY A 445 39.11 -17.02 -9.84
CA GLY A 445 39.37 -15.77 -10.55
C GLY A 445 38.98 -14.50 -9.80
N LEU A 446 38.48 -14.61 -8.56
CA LEU A 446 37.96 -13.49 -7.78
C LEU A 446 38.14 -13.72 -6.27
N ALA A 447 38.76 -12.76 -5.61
CA ALA A 447 38.71 -12.58 -4.16
C ALA A 447 38.08 -11.23 -3.86
N LEU A 448 36.97 -11.22 -3.14
CA LEU A 448 36.24 -10.02 -2.73
C LEU A 448 35.92 -10.11 -1.25
N ASP A 449 36.29 -9.09 -0.50
CA ASP A 449 35.86 -8.80 0.86
C ASP A 449 35.18 -7.43 0.88
N HIS A 450 34.05 -7.33 1.58
CA HIS A 450 33.43 -6.06 1.87
C HIS A 450 32.89 -6.06 3.30
N ALA A 451 32.89 -4.89 3.93
CA ALA A 451 32.55 -4.79 5.33
C ALA A 451 32.00 -3.42 5.68
N VAL A 452 31.10 -3.44 6.67
CA VAL A 452 30.66 -2.26 7.40
C VAL A 452 31.69 -2.03 8.52
N ASP A 453 32.68 -1.18 8.25
CA ASP A 453 33.74 -0.85 9.22
C ASP A 453 33.16 -0.09 10.42
N ALA A 454 32.20 0.80 10.16
CA ALA A 454 31.42 1.50 11.18
C ALA A 454 30.00 1.78 10.64
N PRO A 455 28.93 1.34 11.33
CA PRO A 455 27.59 1.52 10.81
C PRO A 455 27.23 2.97 10.49
N LEU A 456 26.67 3.18 9.31
CA LEU A 456 26.21 4.40 8.68
C LEU A 456 27.30 5.46 8.55
N GLN A 457 28.57 5.05 8.72
CA GLN A 457 29.73 5.93 8.77
C GLN A 457 30.82 5.52 7.80
N ALA A 458 31.18 4.24 7.75
CA ALA A 458 32.29 3.76 6.91
C ALA A 458 32.03 2.35 6.35
N TYR A 459 32.26 2.20 5.04
CA TYR A 459 32.14 0.94 4.32
C TYR A 459 33.38 0.68 3.48
N ARG A 460 33.86 -0.56 3.46
CA ARG A 460 35.09 -0.96 2.78
C ARG A 460 34.82 -2.02 1.72
N VAL A 461 35.53 -1.92 0.60
CA VAL A 461 35.62 -2.96 -0.43
C VAL A 461 37.08 -3.24 -0.72
N GLU A 462 37.50 -4.50 -0.56
CA GLU A 462 38.76 -5.04 -1.07
C GLU A 462 38.45 -6.13 -2.12
N LEU A 463 38.90 -5.92 -3.34
CA LEU A 463 38.67 -6.86 -4.44
C LEU A 463 39.96 -7.06 -5.23
N ARG A 464 40.20 -8.30 -5.65
CA ARG A 464 41.21 -8.70 -6.64
C ARG A 464 40.61 -9.74 -7.56
N GLY A 465 40.70 -9.54 -8.87
CA GLY A 465 40.19 -10.52 -9.81
C GLY A 465 40.50 -10.24 -11.26
N ARG A 466 40.20 -11.24 -12.09
CA ARG A 466 40.35 -11.18 -13.54
C ARG A 466 39.15 -10.52 -14.17
N GLY A 467 39.38 -9.35 -14.77
CA GLY A 467 38.38 -8.61 -15.53
C GLY A 467 38.67 -8.62 -17.02
N GLN A 468 37.90 -7.81 -17.73
CA GLN A 468 38.08 -7.55 -19.16
C GLN A 468 38.06 -6.05 -19.44
N SER A 469 38.93 -5.60 -20.34
CA SER A 469 39.05 -4.24 -20.83
C SER A 469 38.36 -4.11 -22.19
N TYR A 470 37.58 -3.04 -22.35
CA TYR A 470 36.73 -2.77 -23.50
C TYR A 470 36.99 -1.37 -24.04
N ALA A 471 37.53 -1.30 -25.26
CA ALA A 471 37.68 -0.03 -25.98
C ALA A 471 36.32 0.53 -26.43
N ASP A 472 35.36 -0.33 -26.73
CA ASP A 472 33.94 0.01 -26.94
C ASP A 472 33.13 -0.50 -25.72
N PRO A 473 32.70 0.38 -24.81
CA PRO A 473 31.93 -0.03 -23.63
C PRO A 473 30.59 -0.70 -23.97
N SER A 474 30.01 -0.44 -25.17
CA SER A 474 28.74 -1.05 -25.56
C SER A 474 28.85 -2.54 -25.90
N ALA A 475 30.07 -3.06 -26.06
CA ALA A 475 30.35 -4.49 -26.17
C ALA A 475 29.80 -5.29 -24.97
N LEU A 476 29.82 -4.70 -23.77
CA LEU A 476 29.24 -5.29 -22.55
C LEU A 476 27.72 -5.51 -22.68
N LEU A 477 26.99 -4.56 -23.28
CA LEU A 477 25.55 -4.69 -23.52
C LEU A 477 25.21 -5.78 -24.55
N ARG A 478 26.15 -6.09 -25.45
CA ARG A 478 26.02 -7.18 -26.44
C ARG A 478 26.55 -8.52 -25.94
N GLY A 479 27.17 -8.57 -24.76
CA GLY A 479 27.80 -9.79 -24.23
C GLY A 479 29.05 -10.21 -25.00
N GLU A 480 29.74 -9.27 -25.65
CA GLU A 480 30.98 -9.52 -26.37
C GLU A 480 32.17 -9.63 -25.40
N PRO A 481 33.19 -10.44 -25.71
CA PRO A 481 34.38 -10.56 -24.87
C PRO A 481 35.32 -9.35 -25.03
N GLY A 482 35.91 -8.90 -23.93
CA GLY A 482 36.97 -7.89 -23.92
C GLY A 482 38.38 -8.49 -23.84
N THR A 483 39.38 -7.64 -23.61
CA THR A 483 40.78 -8.06 -23.43
C THR A 483 41.04 -8.38 -21.95
N PRO A 484 41.58 -9.55 -21.58
CA PRO A 484 41.84 -9.88 -20.17
C PRO A 484 42.75 -8.85 -19.46
N VAL A 485 42.39 -8.49 -18.23
CA VAL A 485 43.17 -7.60 -17.34
C VAL A 485 43.05 -8.05 -15.89
N GLU A 486 44.04 -7.77 -15.06
CA GLU A 486 43.96 -7.95 -13.61
C GLU A 486 43.49 -6.65 -12.95
N LEU A 487 42.43 -6.72 -12.15
CA LEU A 487 41.87 -5.59 -11.41
C LEU A 487 42.07 -5.81 -9.91
N ALA A 488 42.56 -4.79 -9.21
CA ALA A 488 42.49 -4.72 -7.76
C ALA A 488 41.95 -3.38 -7.29
N MET A 489 41.17 -3.40 -6.21
CA MET A 489 40.71 -2.20 -5.50
C MET A 489 40.74 -2.45 -3.99
N ASN A 490 41.08 -1.41 -3.23
CA ASN A 490 40.95 -1.35 -1.79
C ASN A 490 40.51 0.07 -1.45
N LEU A 491 39.21 0.25 -1.25
CA LEU A 491 38.58 1.56 -1.12
C LEU A 491 37.70 1.59 0.13
N VAL A 492 37.62 2.77 0.73
CA VAL A 492 36.77 3.08 1.86
C VAL A 492 35.87 4.25 1.49
N TRP A 493 34.56 4.09 1.73
CA TRP A 493 33.53 5.10 1.61
C TRP A 493 33.18 5.61 3.00
N ALA A 494 33.63 6.83 3.30
CA ALA A 494 33.27 7.54 4.52
C ALA A 494 32.03 8.41 4.25
N THR A 495 31.06 8.36 5.15
CA THR A 495 29.79 9.09 5.00
C THR A 495 30.01 10.59 5.06
N ASP A 496 29.45 11.31 4.08
CA ASP A 496 29.57 12.75 3.88
C ASP A 496 28.18 13.38 3.73
N GLY A 497 27.29 13.13 4.69
CA GLY A 497 25.94 13.67 4.67
C GLY A 497 25.00 12.91 5.59
N THR A 498 23.70 13.17 5.41
CA THR A 498 22.61 12.49 6.10
C THR A 498 22.23 11.22 5.32
N PRO A 499 22.32 10.02 5.93
CA PRO A 499 21.75 8.80 5.37
C PRO A 499 20.24 8.94 5.15
N TYR A 500 19.76 8.54 3.98
CA TYR A 500 18.37 8.71 3.55
C TYR A 500 17.71 7.36 3.25
N THR A 501 16.59 7.06 3.89
CA THR A 501 15.82 5.83 3.66
C THR A 501 14.59 6.11 2.81
N TYR A 502 14.30 5.19 1.90
CA TYR A 502 13.12 5.25 1.05
C TYR A 502 11.87 4.92 1.86
N ARG A 503 10.76 5.60 1.56
CA ARG A 503 9.48 5.35 2.22
C ARG A 503 8.76 4.10 1.70
N MET A 504 8.95 3.75 0.44
CA MET A 504 8.16 2.72 -0.25
C MET A 504 8.88 1.39 -0.42
N THR A 505 10.21 1.40 -0.38
CA THR A 505 11.02 0.19 -0.59
C THR A 505 12.13 0.11 0.46
N THR A 506 12.53 -1.12 0.77
CA THR A 506 13.63 -1.44 1.67
C THR A 506 14.98 -1.13 1.03
N ARG A 507 15.39 0.14 1.14
CA ARG A 507 16.66 0.68 0.64
C ARG A 507 17.01 1.98 1.36
N TYR A 508 18.31 2.26 1.48
CA TYR A 508 18.81 3.60 1.81
C TYR A 508 19.95 4.03 0.89
N GLU A 509 20.26 5.33 0.92
CA GLU A 509 21.25 6.03 0.10
C GLU A 509 22.14 6.93 0.96
N ILE A 510 23.46 6.92 0.74
CA ILE A 510 24.43 7.68 1.54
C ILE A 510 25.51 8.32 0.64
N PRO A 511 25.63 9.66 0.61
CA PRO A 511 26.74 10.33 -0.04
C PRO A 511 28.03 10.14 0.76
N CYS A 512 29.13 9.99 0.06
CA CYS A 512 30.40 9.59 0.63
C CYS A 512 31.59 10.37 0.05
N ILE A 513 32.64 10.42 0.86
CA ILE A 513 34.00 10.71 0.42
C ILE A 513 34.77 9.39 0.37
N VAL A 514 35.47 9.15 -0.74
CA VAL A 514 36.12 7.87 -1.05
C VAL A 514 37.63 8.01 -1.04
N SER A 515 38.33 7.03 -0.48
CA SER A 515 39.80 7.00 -0.46
C SER A 515 40.34 5.57 -0.53
N GLY A 516 41.55 5.42 -1.07
CA GLY A 516 42.27 4.16 -1.13
C GLY A 516 43.08 4.00 -2.41
N THR A 517 43.06 2.79 -2.97
CA THR A 517 43.87 2.45 -4.15
C THR A 517 43.11 1.57 -5.12
N VAL A 518 43.33 1.82 -6.41
CA VAL A 518 42.85 0.99 -7.52
C VAL A 518 44.04 0.66 -8.41
N SER A 519 44.09 -0.54 -8.98
CA SER A 519 45.07 -0.89 -10.00
C SER A 519 44.47 -1.76 -11.10
N VAL A 520 44.88 -1.49 -12.34
CA VAL A 520 44.59 -2.28 -13.53
C VAL A 520 45.92 -2.67 -14.15
N ASP A 521 46.23 -3.97 -14.16
CA ASP A 521 47.55 -4.51 -14.49
C ASP A 521 48.67 -3.75 -13.73
N ASP A 522 49.60 -3.13 -14.46
CA ASP A 522 50.72 -2.39 -13.88
C ASP A 522 50.38 -0.93 -13.50
N LYS A 523 49.18 -0.44 -13.87
CA LYS A 523 48.77 0.95 -13.60
C LYS A 523 48.06 1.03 -12.25
N SER A 524 48.51 1.93 -11.38
CA SER A 524 47.91 2.17 -10.07
C SER A 524 47.45 3.62 -9.93
N TYR A 525 46.33 3.80 -9.24
CA TYR A 525 45.68 5.07 -8.93
C TYR A 525 45.54 5.19 -7.42
N HIS A 526 45.94 6.34 -6.88
CA HIS A 526 45.73 6.66 -5.47
C HIS A 526 44.53 7.58 -5.37
N VAL A 527 43.42 7.07 -4.82
CA VAL A 527 42.18 7.83 -4.67
C VAL A 527 42.22 8.52 -3.32
N GLU A 528 42.15 9.84 -3.29
CA GLU A 528 42.24 10.64 -2.07
C GLU A 528 41.08 11.62 -1.99
N SER A 529 40.18 11.38 -1.03
CA SER A 529 39.02 12.21 -0.72
C SER A 529 38.19 12.67 -1.92
N VAL A 530 37.75 11.72 -2.75
CA VAL A 530 36.95 12.02 -3.95
C VAL A 530 35.45 11.75 -3.71
N ALA A 531 34.59 12.37 -4.52
CA ALA A 531 33.14 12.19 -4.41
C ALA A 531 32.72 10.75 -4.72
N GLY A 532 31.70 10.27 -4.02
CA GLY A 532 31.07 8.98 -4.29
C GLY A 532 29.78 8.77 -3.52
N GLN A 533 29.12 7.65 -3.79
CA GLN A 533 27.88 7.23 -3.14
C GLN A 533 28.02 5.79 -2.66
N ARG A 534 27.25 5.41 -1.64
CA ARG A 534 26.93 4.00 -1.36
C ARG A 534 25.45 3.82 -1.09
N ASP A 535 24.96 2.64 -1.42
CA ASP A 535 23.57 2.24 -1.18
C ASP A 535 23.49 0.77 -0.77
N HIS A 536 22.41 0.42 -0.08
CA HIS A 536 22.07 -0.95 0.24
C HIS A 536 20.58 -1.15 0.15
N SER A 537 20.18 -2.25 -0.48
CA SER A 537 18.79 -2.62 -0.68
C SER A 537 18.58 -4.10 -0.41
N TRP A 538 17.41 -4.45 0.12
CA TRP A 538 17.01 -5.83 0.38
C TRP A 538 15.54 -6.05 -0.02
N GLY A 539 15.11 -7.30 -0.21
CA GLY A 539 13.73 -7.64 -0.59
C GLY A 539 13.58 -8.00 -2.07
N VAL A 540 12.34 -8.08 -2.55
CA VAL A 540 12.03 -8.50 -3.93
C VAL A 540 12.53 -7.47 -4.94
N ARG A 541 13.33 -7.89 -5.93
CA ARG A 541 13.86 -7.03 -7.00
C ARG A 541 13.74 -7.74 -8.36
N ASP A 542 12.71 -7.39 -9.13
CA ASP A 542 12.59 -7.79 -10.54
C ASP A 542 13.25 -6.75 -11.45
N TRP A 543 14.53 -6.98 -11.77
CA TRP A 543 15.31 -6.16 -12.71
C TRP A 543 14.74 -6.14 -14.12
N TRP A 544 13.79 -7.03 -14.43
CA TRP A 544 13.18 -7.20 -15.75
C TRP A 544 11.70 -6.78 -15.80
N GLY A 545 11.18 -6.20 -14.70
CA GLY A 545 9.76 -5.85 -14.55
C GLY A 545 9.45 -4.36 -14.70
N MET A 546 10.47 -3.49 -14.63
CA MET A 546 10.28 -2.03 -14.64
C MET A 546 11.52 -1.29 -15.15
N ASP A 547 11.29 -0.13 -15.76
CA ASP A 547 12.36 0.77 -16.20
C ASP A 547 12.61 1.82 -15.12
N TRP A 548 13.86 2.27 -14.96
CA TRP A 548 14.16 3.39 -14.09
C TRP A 548 15.36 4.20 -14.56
N MET A 549 15.46 5.42 -14.03
CA MET A 549 16.72 6.16 -13.94
C MET A 549 17.01 6.38 -12.46
N TRP A 550 18.27 6.26 -12.09
CA TRP A 550 18.78 6.61 -10.78
C TRP A 550 20.01 7.52 -10.94
N SER A 551 20.22 8.40 -9.97
CA SER A 551 21.34 9.33 -9.94
C SER A 551 21.87 9.55 -8.53
N ALA A 552 23.18 9.71 -8.42
CA ALA A 552 23.87 10.28 -7.26
C ALA A 552 24.91 11.27 -7.77
N LEU A 553 24.67 12.55 -7.48
CA LEU A 553 25.41 13.68 -8.03
C LEU A 553 25.91 14.54 -6.87
N HIS A 554 27.12 15.06 -7.00
CA HIS A 554 27.80 15.84 -5.99
C HIS A 554 28.29 17.14 -6.62
N LEU A 555 27.80 18.27 -6.12
CA LEU A 555 28.20 19.60 -6.56
C LEU A 555 29.48 20.03 -5.84
N ASP A 556 30.26 20.87 -6.50
CA ASP A 556 31.55 21.36 -6.00
C ASP A 556 31.42 22.23 -4.73
N ASP A 557 30.20 22.69 -4.41
CA ASP A 557 29.87 23.44 -3.19
C ASP A 557 29.54 22.56 -1.98
N GLY A 558 29.58 21.24 -2.13
CA GLY A 558 29.24 20.27 -1.09
C GLY A 558 27.76 19.85 -1.07
N THR A 559 26.95 20.30 -2.03
CA THR A 559 25.57 19.80 -2.17
C THR A 559 25.57 18.39 -2.76
N HIS A 560 24.73 17.51 -2.22
CA HIS A 560 24.48 16.17 -2.75
C HIS A 560 23.05 16.04 -3.26
N LEU A 561 22.92 15.50 -4.47
CA LEU A 561 21.65 15.28 -5.15
C LEU A 561 21.49 13.79 -5.39
N HIS A 562 20.35 13.25 -5.00
CA HIS A 562 19.98 11.89 -5.32
C HIS A 562 18.57 11.88 -5.88
N GLY A 563 18.35 11.15 -6.97
CA GLY A 563 17.05 11.08 -7.60
C GLY A 563 16.82 9.79 -8.36
N VAL A 564 15.62 9.24 -8.21
CA VAL A 564 15.12 8.08 -8.93
C VAL A 564 13.80 8.43 -9.59
N ASN A 565 13.65 8.02 -10.84
CA ASN A 565 12.40 8.07 -11.57
C ASN A 565 12.06 6.66 -12.08
N ILE A 566 11.02 6.05 -11.51
CA ILE A 566 10.60 4.67 -11.83
C ILE A 566 9.39 4.71 -12.77
N LYS A 567 9.43 3.85 -13.79
CA LYS A 567 8.36 3.66 -14.76
C LYS A 567 7.95 2.19 -14.81
N ILE A 568 6.75 1.91 -14.31
CA ILE A 568 6.13 0.59 -14.38
C ILE A 568 5.01 0.64 -15.43
N PRO A 569 4.94 -0.31 -16.38
CA PRO A 569 3.85 -0.35 -17.35
C PRO A 569 2.47 -0.33 -16.68
N GLY A 570 1.61 0.62 -17.08
CA GLY A 570 0.24 0.74 -16.56
C GLY A 570 0.10 1.43 -15.20
N VAL A 571 1.19 1.93 -14.61
CA VAL A 571 1.19 2.67 -13.34
C VAL A 571 1.78 4.07 -13.55
N PRO A 572 1.26 5.13 -12.90
CA PRO A 572 1.90 6.43 -12.89
C PRO A 572 3.37 6.34 -12.43
N SER A 573 4.25 7.09 -13.08
CA SER A 573 5.64 7.19 -12.63
C SER A 573 5.69 7.83 -11.24
N PHE A 574 6.58 7.34 -10.39
CA PHE A 574 6.84 7.97 -9.10
C PHE A 574 8.33 8.25 -8.96
N SER A 575 8.64 9.21 -8.09
CA SER A 575 9.99 9.67 -7.83
C SER A 575 10.35 9.48 -6.37
N VAL A 576 11.65 9.26 -6.12
CA VAL A 576 12.22 9.23 -4.77
C VAL A 576 13.57 9.91 -4.85
N GLY A 577 13.94 10.70 -3.85
CA GLY A 577 15.22 11.38 -3.87
C GLY A 577 15.38 12.44 -2.80
N TYR A 578 16.54 13.08 -2.81
CA TYR A 578 16.83 14.21 -1.95
C TYR A 578 17.73 15.23 -2.62
N VAL A 579 17.70 16.45 -2.08
CA VAL A 579 18.80 17.42 -2.15
C VAL A 579 19.25 17.67 -0.73
N GLN A 580 20.55 17.55 -0.45
CA GLN A 580 21.08 17.86 0.87
C GLN A 580 22.36 18.69 0.79
N ASP A 581 22.47 19.64 1.71
CA ASP A 581 23.61 20.52 1.89
C ASP A 581 23.83 20.81 3.39
N ALA A 582 24.66 21.81 3.71
CA ALA A 582 24.91 22.23 5.10
C ALA A 582 23.65 22.72 5.85
N GLY A 583 22.60 23.12 5.13
CA GLY A 583 21.31 23.56 5.65
C GLY A 583 20.34 22.41 5.97
N GLY A 584 20.63 21.19 5.51
CA GLY A 584 19.85 19.99 5.80
C GLY A 584 19.43 19.22 4.55
N LEU A 585 18.57 18.21 4.74
CA LEU A 585 18.05 17.36 3.67
C LEU A 585 16.62 17.75 3.33
N VAL A 586 16.38 17.98 2.04
CA VAL A 586 15.06 18.20 1.43
C VAL A 586 14.71 16.97 0.59
N GLU A 587 13.62 16.31 0.93
CA GLU A 587 13.12 15.17 0.17
C GLU A 587 12.44 15.64 -1.12
N LEU A 588 12.70 14.93 -2.22
CA LEU A 588 12.13 15.25 -3.54
C LEU A 588 10.75 14.62 -3.70
N SER A 589 9.79 15.41 -4.15
CA SER A 589 8.46 14.94 -4.55
C SER A 589 8.39 14.56 -6.03
N ALA A 590 9.28 15.12 -6.87
CA ALA A 590 9.37 14.77 -8.28
C ALA A 590 10.80 14.86 -8.80
N VAL A 591 11.15 13.90 -9.65
CA VAL A 591 12.40 13.82 -10.43
C VAL A 591 12.00 13.60 -11.88
N ASP A 592 11.97 14.68 -12.66
CA ASP A 592 11.73 14.60 -14.09
C ASP A 592 13.04 14.46 -14.84
N ARG A 593 13.00 13.69 -15.93
CA ARG A 593 14.17 13.40 -16.75
C ARG A 593 13.88 13.53 -18.23
N ARG A 594 14.90 13.95 -18.97
CA ARG A 594 14.97 13.80 -20.42
C ARG A 594 16.37 13.31 -20.75
N GLU A 595 16.46 12.26 -21.53
CA GLU A 595 17.75 11.66 -21.85
C GLU A 595 17.80 11.25 -23.32
N THR A 596 19.02 11.18 -23.86
CA THR A 596 19.28 10.68 -25.20
C THR A 596 20.24 9.50 -25.16
N PHE A 597 19.98 8.51 -26.02
CA PHE A 597 20.79 7.32 -26.15
C PHE A 597 21.37 7.22 -27.57
N GLY A 598 22.60 6.73 -27.65
CA GLY A 598 23.17 6.29 -28.92
C GLY A 598 22.50 5.02 -29.42
N ALA A 599 22.66 4.73 -30.71
CA ALA A 599 22.17 3.49 -31.32
C ALA A 599 22.80 2.21 -30.72
N ASN A 600 23.88 2.36 -29.96
CA ASN A 600 24.58 1.30 -29.23
C ASN A 600 24.07 1.09 -27.80
N GLY A 601 22.97 1.75 -27.41
CA GLY A 601 22.34 1.58 -26.10
C GLY A 601 22.99 2.39 -24.96
N LEU A 602 24.04 3.16 -25.24
CA LEU A 602 24.72 3.99 -24.24
C LEU A 602 24.09 5.40 -24.14
N PRO A 603 24.00 5.98 -22.94
CA PRO A 603 23.53 7.34 -22.73
C PRO A 603 24.52 8.35 -23.30
N LEU A 604 24.02 9.48 -23.78
CA LEU A 604 24.83 10.59 -24.31
C LEU A 604 24.74 11.82 -23.42
N ASN A 605 23.52 12.24 -23.08
CA ASN A 605 23.24 13.37 -22.20
C ASN A 605 21.88 13.16 -21.52
N ALA A 606 21.67 13.90 -20.42
CA ALA A 606 20.39 13.98 -19.75
C ALA A 606 20.16 15.39 -19.17
N THR A 607 18.91 15.72 -18.91
CA THR A 607 18.49 16.86 -18.09
C THR A 607 17.61 16.32 -16.98
N LEU A 608 17.89 16.73 -15.74
CA LEU A 608 17.10 16.41 -14.54
C LEU A 608 16.41 17.66 -14.02
N ASN A 609 15.14 17.57 -13.63
CA ASN A 609 14.45 18.59 -12.84
C ASN A 609 14.04 18.00 -11.50
N LEU A 610 14.39 18.69 -10.41
CA LEU A 610 14.23 18.22 -9.04
C LEU A 610 13.30 19.17 -8.28
N GLU A 611 12.15 18.65 -7.84
CA GLU A 611 11.14 19.40 -7.07
C GLU A 611 10.99 18.79 -5.67
N PRO A 612 10.84 19.59 -4.60
CA PRO A 612 10.59 21.05 -4.59
C PRO A 612 11.86 21.91 -4.56
N ALA A 613 13.03 21.32 -4.80
CA ALA A 613 14.31 22.04 -4.77
C ALA A 613 14.43 23.12 -5.87
N ALA A 614 13.51 23.14 -6.85
CA ALA A 614 13.52 24.04 -8.00
C ALA A 614 14.87 24.04 -8.73
N LEU A 615 15.50 22.85 -8.84
CA LEU A 615 16.83 22.69 -9.40
C LEU A 615 16.75 21.91 -10.72
N THR A 616 17.31 22.48 -11.77
CA THR A 616 17.51 21.79 -13.05
C THR A 616 19.00 21.56 -13.27
N ALA A 617 19.38 20.35 -13.66
CA ALA A 617 20.75 19.95 -13.95
C ALA A 617 20.86 19.40 -15.37
N ASP A 618 21.73 20.00 -16.18
CA ASP A 618 22.16 19.46 -17.46
C ASP A 618 23.37 18.57 -17.26
N VAL A 619 23.30 17.36 -17.81
CA VAL A 619 24.22 16.26 -17.54
C VAL A 619 24.89 15.79 -18.82
N GLU A 620 26.22 15.71 -18.78
CA GLU A 620 27.06 15.18 -19.85
C GLU A 620 27.73 13.86 -19.41
N VAL A 621 27.63 12.83 -20.25
CA VAL A 621 28.28 11.54 -20.01
C VAL A 621 29.78 11.64 -20.27
N ARG A 622 30.59 11.25 -19.27
CA ARG A 622 32.06 11.30 -19.32
C ARG A 622 32.70 9.93 -19.50
N GLY A 623 32.08 8.87 -18.98
CA GLY A 623 32.56 7.50 -19.14
C GLY A 623 31.42 6.50 -18.92
N ASN A 624 31.39 5.43 -19.72
CA ASN A 624 30.35 4.41 -19.67
C ASN A 624 30.87 3.13 -19.03
N ALA A 625 30.15 2.60 -18.06
CA ALA A 625 30.43 1.33 -17.39
C ALA A 625 29.15 0.50 -17.26
N PRO A 626 28.56 0.05 -18.39
CA PRO A 626 27.27 -0.64 -18.40
C PRO A 626 27.42 -2.13 -18.05
N VAL A 627 26.31 -2.77 -17.67
CA VAL A 627 26.20 -4.23 -17.63
C VAL A 627 24.91 -4.71 -18.30
N ARG A 628 24.93 -5.96 -18.76
CA ARG A 628 23.76 -6.63 -19.32
C ARG A 628 23.23 -7.64 -18.31
N LEU A 629 21.96 -7.52 -17.93
CA LEU A 629 21.32 -8.41 -16.96
C LEU A 629 20.40 -9.39 -17.69
N THR A 630 20.65 -10.69 -17.56
CA THR A 630 19.85 -11.74 -18.22
C THR A 630 19.16 -12.62 -17.18
N SER A 631 17.85 -12.77 -17.27
CA SER A 631 17.07 -13.61 -16.35
C SER A 631 17.22 -15.09 -16.68
N ALA A 632 16.88 -15.97 -15.73
CA ALA A 632 16.81 -17.41 -15.98
C ALA A 632 15.80 -17.79 -17.10
N GLN A 633 14.81 -16.92 -17.37
CA GLN A 633 13.84 -17.08 -18.46
C GLN A 633 14.28 -16.38 -19.76
N GLY A 634 15.49 -15.83 -19.81
CA GLY A 634 16.03 -15.15 -20.99
C GLY A 634 15.56 -13.71 -21.20
N ARG A 635 14.86 -13.10 -20.23
CA ARG A 635 14.57 -11.66 -20.27
C ARG A 635 15.87 -10.88 -20.17
N VAL A 636 16.00 -9.77 -20.89
CA VAL A 636 17.21 -8.95 -20.92
C VAL A 636 16.88 -7.55 -20.46
N SER A 637 17.69 -7.02 -19.55
CA SER A 637 17.74 -5.60 -19.24
C SER A 637 19.12 -5.05 -19.59
N GLU A 638 19.14 -3.93 -20.31
CA GLU A 638 20.33 -3.11 -20.49
C GLU A 638 20.45 -2.17 -19.30
N PHE A 639 21.45 -2.40 -18.46
CA PHE A 639 21.75 -1.55 -17.31
C PHE A 639 22.89 -0.62 -17.68
N ALA A 640 22.53 0.48 -18.34
CA ALA A 640 23.50 1.51 -18.70
C ALA A 640 23.86 2.32 -17.46
N ARG A 641 25.15 2.43 -17.17
CA ARG A 641 25.64 3.25 -16.05
C ARG A 641 26.81 4.09 -16.50
N ALA A 642 26.81 5.35 -16.11
CA ALA A 642 27.78 6.32 -16.58
C ALA A 642 28.25 7.25 -15.47
N TRP A 643 29.56 7.51 -15.47
CA TRP A 643 30.11 8.68 -14.81
C TRP A 643 29.71 9.90 -15.64
N VAL A 644 29.14 10.90 -14.96
CA VAL A 644 28.69 12.15 -15.54
C VAL A 644 29.32 13.37 -14.90
N SER A 645 29.35 14.47 -15.64
CA SER A 645 29.49 15.83 -15.12
C SER A 645 28.17 16.58 -15.29
N LEU A 646 27.88 17.52 -14.40
CA LEU A 646 26.67 18.34 -14.48
C LEU A 646 26.92 19.83 -14.34
N THR A 647 26.02 20.62 -14.91
CA THR A 647 25.88 22.05 -14.66
C THR A 647 24.42 22.35 -14.35
N THR A 648 24.16 23.04 -13.25
CA THR A 648 22.82 23.43 -12.85
C THR A 648 22.43 24.77 -13.49
N THR A 649 21.13 25.04 -13.59
CA THR A 649 20.62 26.31 -14.15
C THR A 649 21.01 27.55 -13.33
N ASP A 650 21.39 27.38 -12.07
CA ASP A 650 21.96 28.44 -11.21
C ASP A 650 23.49 28.57 -11.33
N GLY A 651 24.12 27.77 -12.19
CA GLY A 651 25.54 27.88 -12.55
C GLY A 651 26.51 27.06 -11.71
N ARG A 652 26.03 26.19 -10.81
CA ARG A 652 26.87 25.25 -10.06
C ARG A 652 27.30 24.08 -10.94
N THR A 653 28.46 23.52 -10.64
CA THR A 653 29.05 22.38 -11.33
C THR A 653 29.26 21.22 -10.39
N GLY A 654 29.35 20.02 -10.95
CA GLY A 654 29.59 18.81 -10.17
C GLY A 654 29.81 17.58 -11.01
N VAL A 655 29.90 16.44 -10.32
CA VAL A 655 30.10 15.12 -10.92
C VAL A 655 29.28 14.06 -10.19
N GLY A 656 29.17 12.88 -10.79
CA GLY A 656 28.60 11.73 -10.11
C GLY A 656 28.27 10.60 -11.05
N TRP A 657 27.31 9.78 -10.66
CA TRP A 657 26.86 8.63 -11.41
C TRP A 657 25.38 8.72 -11.75
N MET A 658 25.06 8.29 -12.97
CA MET A 658 23.69 8.02 -13.39
C MET A 658 23.59 6.61 -13.95
N GLU A 659 22.46 5.97 -13.72
CA GLU A 659 22.12 4.67 -14.27
C GLU A 659 20.73 4.68 -14.89
N TRP A 660 20.54 3.77 -15.85
CA TRP A 660 19.28 3.49 -16.49
C TRP A 660 19.11 1.99 -16.62
N ASN A 661 18.04 1.44 -16.04
CA ASN A 661 17.60 0.08 -16.33
C ASN A 661 16.55 0.13 -17.43
N ARG A 662 16.82 -0.53 -18.55
CA ARG A 662 15.97 -0.54 -19.73
C ARG A 662 15.64 -1.98 -20.12
N ASN A 663 14.39 -2.36 -19.92
CA ASN A 663 13.95 -3.70 -20.30
C ASN A 663 13.84 -3.81 -21.80
N MET A 664 14.49 -4.83 -22.36
CA MET A 664 14.46 -5.10 -23.79
C MET A 664 13.31 -6.05 -24.08
N GLU A 665 12.50 -5.73 -25.09
CA GLU A 665 11.49 -6.67 -25.58
C GLU A 665 12.17 -7.99 -26.02
N PRO A 666 11.54 -9.16 -25.81
CA PRO A 666 12.07 -10.41 -26.33
C PRO A 666 12.27 -10.27 -27.85
N PRO A 667 13.37 -10.78 -28.43
CA PRO A 667 13.49 -10.83 -29.88
C PRO A 667 12.27 -11.57 -30.46
N ALA A 668 11.61 -10.93 -31.42
CA ALA A 668 10.43 -11.45 -32.11
C ALA A 668 10.71 -12.76 -32.88
#